data_AF-A0A9E0MZH4-F1
#
_entry.id   AF-A0A9E0MZH4-F1
#
_cell.length_a   1.000
_cell.length_b   1.000
_cell.length_c   1.000
_cell.angle_alpha   90.00
_cell.angle_beta   90.00
_cell.angle_gamma   90.00
#
_symmetry.space_group_name_H-M   'P 1'
#
loop_
_entity.id
_entity.type
_entity.pdbx_description
1 polymer ?
#
loop_
_entity_poly.entity_id
_entity_poly.type
_entity_poly.pdbx_seq_one_letter_code
_entity_poly.pdbx_strand_id
1 'polypeptide(L)'
;MVRPQQNSLKLGHRKAIGLDALPENVAEDTINRLFKDERAELLKDIPPHIVKKAWFTMAHTLLDSGAVVMDAGCRDGAMTYTIAALFPDLQVIGLDMNAEVIKEARGTYRLPNLKFQLGNLYSDLPPNSVDVIINSFLLHEIYSTSLYNERQIQLALEKQYEALREGGSIIIRDYVTPPAGEYVLIEFKDEASLGDDVASLSEADLMIWFSENARAQYHPDGAGFFLEELPPNYPRTRLFRVPAKWAYEFILRKDDRRKLKEELAKEYAFYTEQEFRKLLRSLGARVTYSAPHWDEGFIKSRYVGHLRLYKEDGTKMGPPATNHILVAQKIGEYKSQLVQERRASRARAGSVYLRTMRDERSGAITDIVCRDLELAEVLPFRVTADNKLKVYLHEGVPRGLANSVPRSGRNLDGRRWSGHMTEAISLPVSEVVQVKDLPNADLQKFSVKTFGLRPSLDAKLIEGGGFYPDPTRIDERILTYYMRVEDYHPSFEAKHVLMEVEGYSTRGRIREMDAQSVLNAIAVGFLPSSRLEVQILTLYRLLGLKAEIWGEMPLQLSEIPVEEVTNINSILKKYSQKDDRFKPIKGSAGNIRLVQSVFVDEGRDEGGGMTGLAAKDMEFVVPEDNTVNTAVVLPLVKDLAGEVLAGIVTEYLPVPQRYSGTGMMVTLPSFPLPKDVTDIDAARYFVAEQFKVKPEFVARMGESYFTHIGLTPHRIYPFVVTSVRFHYSGGVFHGATALTPLSHLCDMLYWDNHDSFLKIAAMAYQYLCDSDMSVKRDFDFKISDSFSKPRAHEASIFSPNSGSSSAPLASSASGASQSIFSESDFSSAEPTPDPLFRFPR
;
A
#
# COMPACT_ATOMS: atom_id res chain seq x y z
N MET A 1 -10.72 57.24 -14.12
CA MET A 1 -11.90 56.41 -14.47
C MET A 1 -11.47 55.35 -15.46
N VAL A 2 -11.41 54.08 -15.04
CA VAL A 2 -11.24 52.91 -15.94
C VAL A 2 -12.32 51.92 -15.53
N ARG A 3 -13.08 51.39 -16.49
CA ARG A 3 -14.22 50.50 -16.20
C ARG A 3 -13.72 49.11 -15.81
N PRO A 4 -14.28 48.46 -14.78
CA PRO A 4 -14.02 47.04 -14.53
C PRO A 4 -14.61 46.21 -15.68
N GLN A 5 -13.86 45.23 -16.17
CA GLN A 5 -14.36 44.28 -17.17
C GLN A 5 -15.45 43.41 -16.55
N GLN A 6 -16.63 43.38 -17.18
CA GLN A 6 -17.70 42.46 -16.82
C GLN A 6 -17.32 41.04 -17.27
N ASN A 7 -16.73 40.24 -16.38
CA ASN A 7 -16.69 38.79 -16.54
C ASN A 7 -18.13 38.26 -16.52
N SER A 8 -18.68 37.94 -17.70
CA SER A 8 -20.07 37.50 -17.80
C SER A 8 -20.28 36.14 -17.13
N LEU A 9 -21.42 35.99 -16.45
CA LEU A 9 -21.84 34.76 -15.77
C LEU A 9 -21.87 33.50 -16.66
N LYS A 10 -21.80 33.65 -17.99
CA LYS A 10 -21.70 32.52 -18.93
C LYS A 10 -20.33 31.83 -18.93
N LEU A 11 -19.24 32.51 -18.53
CA LEU A 11 -17.91 31.89 -18.45
C LEU A 11 -17.77 30.98 -17.22
N GLY A 12 -18.46 31.32 -16.12
CA GLY A 12 -18.48 30.53 -14.89
C GLY A 12 -19.15 29.16 -15.04
N HIS A 13 -20.13 29.02 -15.93
CA HIS A 13 -20.80 27.74 -16.14
C HIS A 13 -19.98 26.73 -16.96
N ARG A 14 -19.28 27.13 -18.03
CA ARG A 14 -18.51 26.17 -18.86
C ARG A 14 -17.42 25.44 -18.07
N LYS A 15 -16.77 26.14 -17.13
CA LYS A 15 -15.74 25.57 -16.25
C LYS A 15 -16.27 24.57 -15.21
N ALA A 16 -17.58 24.52 -14.98
CA ALA A 16 -18.23 23.62 -14.03
C ALA A 16 -18.70 22.29 -14.63
N ILE A 17 -18.66 22.14 -15.97
CA ILE A 17 -19.21 20.98 -16.71
C ILE A 17 -18.15 20.16 -17.46
N GLY A 18 -16.85 20.41 -17.23
CA GLY A 18 -15.77 19.51 -17.67
C GLY A 18 -15.59 19.31 -19.18
N LEU A 19 -16.08 20.25 -20.01
CA LEU A 19 -16.17 20.09 -21.47
C LEU A 19 -15.02 20.69 -22.29
N ASP A 20 -13.97 21.20 -21.66
CA ASP A 20 -12.72 21.58 -22.32
C ASP A 20 -11.60 20.63 -21.86
N ALA A 21 -10.73 20.22 -22.79
CA ALA A 21 -9.51 19.50 -22.42
C ALA A 21 -8.67 20.35 -21.44
N LEU A 22 -7.91 19.69 -20.55
CA LEU A 22 -7.05 20.39 -19.58
C LEU A 22 -6.16 21.39 -20.32
N PRO A 23 -6.15 22.69 -19.94
CA PRO A 23 -5.25 23.66 -20.56
C PRO A 23 -3.80 23.22 -20.39
N GLU A 24 -2.98 23.35 -21.43
CA GLU A 24 -1.56 22.92 -21.43
C GLU A 24 -0.80 23.49 -20.22
N ASN A 25 -1.05 24.75 -19.87
CA ASN A 25 -0.49 25.44 -18.68
C ASN A 25 -0.81 24.78 -17.32
N VAL A 26 -1.79 23.87 -17.24
CA VAL A 26 -2.11 23.11 -16.01
C VAL A 26 -1.32 21.79 -15.96
N ALA A 27 -0.91 21.25 -17.12
CA ALA A 27 -0.11 20.04 -17.20
C ALA A 27 1.35 20.31 -16.76
N GLU A 28 1.98 21.37 -17.28
CA GLU A 28 3.32 21.79 -16.86
C GLU A 28 3.40 22.07 -15.36
N ASP A 29 2.40 22.77 -14.81
CA ASP A 29 2.30 23.09 -13.38
C ASP A 29 2.10 21.83 -12.52
N THR A 30 1.55 20.74 -13.07
CA THR A 30 1.41 19.46 -12.35
C THR A 30 2.73 18.68 -12.29
N ILE A 31 3.45 18.55 -13.40
CA ILE A 31 4.72 17.80 -13.46
C ILE A 31 5.81 18.51 -12.64
N ASN A 32 5.91 19.84 -12.74
CA ASN A 32 6.88 20.64 -11.97
C ASN A 32 6.59 20.71 -10.46
N ARG A 33 5.38 20.31 -10.01
CA ARG A 33 5.08 20.10 -8.58
C ARG A 33 5.56 18.74 -8.09
N LEU A 34 5.41 17.69 -8.90
CA LEU A 34 5.80 16.32 -8.57
C LEU A 34 7.32 16.14 -8.59
N PHE A 35 8.01 16.73 -9.57
CA PHE A 35 9.45 16.60 -9.75
C PHE A 35 10.16 17.96 -9.74
N LYS A 36 11.31 17.99 -9.06
CA LYS A 36 12.24 19.14 -9.02
C LYS A 36 13.63 18.78 -9.54
N ASP A 37 13.73 17.67 -10.27
CA ASP A 37 14.95 17.10 -10.85
C ASP A 37 14.78 16.85 -12.35
N GLU A 38 15.73 16.16 -12.97
CA GLU A 38 15.77 15.88 -14.41
C GLU A 38 14.49 15.19 -14.95
N ARG A 39 13.73 14.48 -14.09
CA ARG A 39 12.44 13.87 -14.49
C ARG A 39 11.40 14.90 -14.90
N ALA A 40 11.45 16.11 -14.36
CA ALA A 40 10.52 17.18 -14.74
C ALA A 40 10.68 17.53 -16.24
N GLU A 41 11.93 17.69 -16.69
CA GLU A 41 12.26 17.99 -18.09
C GLU A 41 11.97 16.79 -19.01
N LEU A 42 12.29 15.56 -18.57
CA LEU A 42 12.00 14.34 -19.33
C LEU A 42 10.50 14.07 -19.53
N LEU A 43 9.65 14.56 -18.62
CA LEU A 43 8.20 14.25 -18.60
C LEU A 43 7.30 15.44 -18.93
N LYS A 44 7.84 16.63 -19.23
CA LYS A 44 7.05 17.85 -19.51
C LYS A 44 6.03 17.67 -20.64
N ASP A 45 6.40 16.95 -21.69
CA ASP A 45 5.58 16.69 -22.89
C ASP A 45 4.68 15.45 -22.73
N ILE A 46 4.76 14.74 -21.58
CA ILE A 46 3.95 13.56 -21.29
C ILE A 46 2.68 14.00 -20.54
N PRO A 47 1.47 13.64 -21.02
CA PRO A 47 0.23 13.91 -20.31
C PRO A 47 0.26 13.41 -18.86
N PRO A 48 -0.08 14.23 -17.84
CA PRO A 48 0.07 13.86 -16.42
C PRO A 48 -0.64 12.58 -16.00
N HIS A 49 -1.75 12.22 -16.67
CA HIS A 49 -2.46 10.97 -16.41
C HIS A 49 -1.66 9.72 -16.84
N ILE A 50 -0.75 9.83 -17.82
CA ILE A 50 0.18 8.76 -18.20
C ILE A 50 1.28 8.62 -17.14
N VAL A 51 1.79 9.74 -16.60
CA VAL A 51 2.75 9.76 -15.48
C VAL A 51 2.14 9.11 -14.23
N LYS A 52 0.93 9.51 -13.85
CA LYS A 52 0.18 8.89 -12.74
C LYS A 52 -0.11 7.41 -13.00
N LYS A 53 -0.46 7.02 -14.25
CA LYS A 53 -0.66 5.61 -14.65
C LYS A 53 0.62 4.78 -14.51
N ALA A 54 1.75 5.30 -14.96
CA ALA A 54 3.05 4.62 -14.89
C ALA A 54 3.48 4.41 -13.44
N TRP A 55 3.48 5.47 -12.61
CA TRP A 55 3.77 5.38 -11.19
C TRP A 55 2.82 4.41 -10.46
N PHE A 56 1.50 4.56 -10.64
CA PHE A 56 0.52 3.70 -9.97
C PHE A 56 0.73 2.23 -10.31
N THR A 57 1.09 1.92 -11.56
CA THR A 57 1.38 0.55 -11.99
C THR A 57 2.65 0.02 -11.31
N MET A 58 3.73 0.81 -11.30
CA MET A 58 5.01 0.43 -10.70
C MET A 58 4.99 0.40 -9.17
N ALA A 59 4.12 1.16 -8.51
CA ALA A 59 3.90 1.13 -7.06
C ALA A 59 3.40 -0.25 -6.55
N HIS A 60 2.90 -1.11 -7.44
CA HIS A 60 2.56 -2.51 -7.13
C HIS A 60 3.75 -3.47 -7.30
N THR A 61 4.98 -2.94 -7.35
CA THR A 61 6.23 -3.69 -7.46
C THR A 61 7.25 -3.25 -6.42
N LEU A 62 8.12 -4.18 -6.02
CA LEU A 62 9.27 -3.94 -5.14
C LEU A 62 10.47 -4.60 -5.81
N LEU A 63 11.16 -3.86 -6.68
CA LEU A 63 12.19 -4.37 -7.58
C LEU A 63 13.61 -4.02 -7.10
N ASP A 64 14.55 -4.89 -7.45
CA ASP A 64 15.98 -4.64 -7.25
C ASP A 64 16.51 -3.74 -8.37
N SER A 65 17.60 -3.02 -8.10
CA SER A 65 18.28 -2.21 -9.10
C SER A 65 18.80 -3.08 -10.26
N GLY A 66 18.61 -2.65 -11.49
CA GLY A 66 18.92 -3.40 -12.71
C GLY A 66 17.83 -4.38 -13.16
N ALA A 67 16.71 -4.51 -12.43
CA ALA A 67 15.61 -5.39 -12.84
C ALA A 67 14.99 -4.98 -14.19
N VAL A 68 14.50 -5.98 -14.92
CA VAL A 68 13.98 -5.88 -16.28
C VAL A 68 12.44 -5.89 -16.25
N VAL A 69 11.85 -4.77 -16.64
CA VAL A 69 10.41 -4.55 -16.74
C VAL A 69 9.99 -4.58 -18.20
N MET A 70 8.98 -5.39 -18.54
CA MET A 70 8.38 -5.45 -19.87
C MET A 70 6.97 -4.86 -19.86
N ASP A 71 6.72 -3.88 -20.71
CA ASP A 71 5.41 -3.31 -21.02
C ASP A 71 4.83 -4.06 -22.24
N ALA A 72 3.87 -4.95 -21.99
CA ALA A 72 3.30 -5.83 -23.02
C ALA A 72 2.20 -5.08 -23.78
N GLY A 73 2.30 -5.06 -25.12
CA GLY A 73 1.45 -4.22 -25.96
C GLY A 73 1.71 -2.74 -25.69
N CYS A 74 2.97 -2.30 -25.83
CA CYS A 74 3.40 -0.96 -25.43
C CYS A 74 2.77 0.19 -26.22
N ARG A 75 2.12 -0.09 -27.37
CA ARG A 75 1.51 0.91 -28.26
C ARG A 75 2.53 2.02 -28.59
N ASP A 76 2.11 3.29 -28.58
CA ASP A 76 2.95 4.47 -28.84
C ASP A 76 4.23 4.55 -27.98
N GLY A 77 4.33 3.78 -26.90
CA GLY A 77 5.50 3.71 -26.03
C GLY A 77 5.55 4.82 -24.97
N ALA A 78 4.54 5.69 -24.86
CA ALA A 78 4.54 6.80 -23.92
C ALA A 78 4.58 6.31 -22.46
N MET A 79 3.78 5.28 -22.13
CA MET A 79 3.81 4.64 -20.79
C MET A 79 5.18 3.98 -20.52
N THR A 80 5.73 3.25 -21.50
CA THR A 80 7.03 2.59 -21.39
C THR A 80 8.17 3.59 -21.15
N TYR A 81 8.21 4.67 -21.92
CA TYR A 81 9.18 5.77 -21.75
C TYR A 81 9.04 6.41 -20.38
N THR A 82 7.82 6.63 -19.93
CA THR A 82 7.55 7.23 -18.61
C THR A 82 8.02 6.33 -17.47
N ILE A 83 7.84 5.01 -17.55
CA ILE A 83 8.42 4.07 -16.58
C ILE A 83 9.95 4.17 -16.58
N ALA A 84 10.58 4.22 -17.76
CA ALA A 84 12.04 4.34 -17.87
C ALA A 84 12.60 5.67 -17.31
N ALA A 85 11.87 6.77 -17.45
CA ALA A 85 12.21 8.08 -16.90
C ALA A 85 12.01 8.15 -15.37
N LEU A 86 10.92 7.56 -14.85
CA LEU A 86 10.63 7.53 -13.41
C LEU A 86 11.59 6.63 -12.63
N PHE A 87 12.04 5.52 -13.25
CA PHE A 87 12.86 4.49 -12.63
C PHE A 87 14.15 4.24 -13.44
N PRO A 88 15.12 5.19 -13.42
CA PRO A 88 16.31 5.15 -14.28
C PRO A 88 17.27 3.99 -13.96
N ASP A 89 17.13 3.36 -12.79
CA ASP A 89 17.89 2.17 -12.39
C ASP A 89 17.27 0.84 -12.83
N LEU A 90 16.08 0.85 -13.46
CA LEU A 90 15.46 -0.33 -14.07
C LEU A 90 15.75 -0.38 -15.58
N GLN A 91 15.76 -1.57 -16.16
CA GLN A 91 15.79 -1.78 -17.62
C GLN A 91 14.36 -1.97 -18.12
N VAL A 92 13.91 -1.14 -19.08
CA VAL A 92 12.51 -1.14 -19.53
C VAL A 92 12.41 -1.52 -21.00
N ILE A 93 11.54 -2.49 -21.28
CA ILE A 93 11.29 -3.04 -22.62
C ILE A 93 9.83 -2.82 -22.99
N GLY A 94 9.55 -2.02 -24.03
CA GLY A 94 8.23 -1.99 -24.67
C GLY A 94 8.15 -3.06 -25.75
N LEU A 95 7.18 -3.97 -25.66
CA LEU A 95 6.96 -5.02 -26.64
C LEU A 95 5.61 -4.82 -27.34
N ASP A 96 5.60 -4.84 -28.66
CA ASP A 96 4.36 -4.80 -29.46
C ASP A 96 4.54 -5.65 -30.74
N MET A 97 3.43 -6.15 -31.28
CA MET A 97 3.43 -6.92 -32.54
C MET A 97 3.31 -6.03 -33.78
N ASN A 98 2.97 -4.74 -33.62
CA ASN A 98 2.87 -3.80 -34.73
C ASN A 98 4.22 -3.12 -35.02
N ALA A 99 4.80 -3.46 -36.18
CA ALA A 99 6.10 -2.97 -36.60
C ALA A 99 6.18 -1.44 -36.82
N GLU A 100 5.11 -0.80 -37.30
CA GLU A 100 5.10 0.66 -37.52
C GLU A 100 5.03 1.41 -36.18
N VAL A 101 4.24 0.89 -35.23
CA VAL A 101 4.14 1.45 -33.86
C VAL A 101 5.48 1.37 -33.13
N ILE A 102 6.19 0.24 -33.20
CA ILE A 102 7.54 0.09 -32.63
C ILE A 102 8.56 1.02 -33.30
N LYS A 103 8.42 1.26 -34.60
CA LYS A 103 9.29 2.17 -35.36
C LYS A 103 9.04 3.64 -34.97
N GLU A 104 7.79 4.03 -34.76
CA GLU A 104 7.40 5.34 -34.23
C GLU A 104 7.95 5.55 -32.81
N ALA A 105 7.70 4.61 -31.89
CA ALA A 105 8.19 4.68 -30.51
C ALA A 105 9.72 4.83 -30.41
N ARG A 106 10.50 4.12 -31.26
CA ARG A 106 11.97 4.27 -31.38
C ARG A 106 12.43 5.60 -31.98
N GLY A 107 11.57 6.23 -32.78
CA GLY A 107 11.78 7.58 -33.32
C GLY A 107 11.61 8.63 -32.24
N THR A 108 10.50 8.55 -31.50
CA THR A 108 10.04 9.55 -30.52
C THR A 108 10.77 9.44 -29.18
N TYR A 109 10.94 8.24 -28.62
CA TYR A 109 11.35 8.04 -27.23
C TYR A 109 12.72 7.35 -27.12
N ARG A 110 13.63 7.96 -26.35
CA ARG A 110 15.00 7.45 -26.16
C ARG A 110 15.53 7.75 -24.75
N LEU A 111 15.93 6.71 -24.03
CA LEU A 111 16.66 6.76 -22.77
C LEU A 111 17.70 5.62 -22.73
N PRO A 112 18.79 5.72 -21.95
CA PRO A 112 19.83 4.68 -21.88
C PRO A 112 19.32 3.30 -21.44
N ASN A 113 18.25 3.28 -20.64
CA ASN A 113 17.63 2.10 -20.06
C ASN A 113 16.34 1.64 -20.78
N LEU A 114 15.96 2.30 -21.89
CA LEU A 114 14.72 2.03 -22.63
C LEU A 114 14.99 1.31 -23.95
N LYS A 115 14.22 0.25 -24.24
CA LYS A 115 14.25 -0.48 -25.52
C LYS A 115 12.83 -0.77 -25.99
N PHE A 116 12.56 -0.57 -27.29
CA PHE A 116 11.33 -1.03 -27.92
C PHE A 116 11.64 -2.23 -28.83
N GLN A 117 10.81 -3.27 -28.76
CA GLN A 117 11.00 -4.54 -29.46
C GLN A 117 9.73 -4.92 -30.23
N LEU A 118 9.92 -5.35 -31.47
CA LEU A 118 8.88 -6.01 -32.24
C LEU A 118 8.85 -7.47 -31.83
N GLY A 119 7.71 -7.99 -31.40
CA GLY A 119 7.57 -9.40 -31.05
C GLY A 119 6.18 -9.79 -30.58
N ASN A 120 5.98 -11.10 -30.48
CA ASN A 120 4.71 -11.74 -30.20
C ASN A 120 4.72 -12.43 -28.82
N LEU A 121 3.75 -12.08 -27.97
CA LEU A 121 3.60 -12.60 -26.61
C LEU A 121 3.40 -14.13 -26.53
N TYR A 122 2.99 -14.78 -27.62
CA TYR A 122 2.80 -16.23 -27.67
C TYR A 122 4.08 -17.03 -28.00
N SER A 123 5.13 -16.40 -28.55
CA SER A 123 6.30 -17.11 -29.11
C SER A 123 7.65 -16.49 -28.78
N ASP A 124 7.73 -15.17 -28.60
CA ASP A 124 9.01 -14.44 -28.69
C ASP A 124 9.55 -14.04 -27.31
N LEU A 125 8.95 -14.55 -26.23
CA LEU A 125 9.36 -14.33 -24.84
C LEU A 125 10.33 -15.44 -24.38
N PRO A 126 11.63 -15.16 -24.15
CA PRO A 126 12.56 -16.17 -23.67
C PRO A 126 12.29 -16.53 -22.20
N PRO A 127 12.46 -17.81 -21.79
CA PRO A 127 12.25 -18.20 -20.40
C PRO A 127 13.23 -17.50 -19.45
N ASN A 128 12.75 -17.10 -18.26
CA ASN A 128 13.53 -16.43 -17.21
C ASN A 128 14.28 -15.15 -17.67
N SER A 129 13.76 -14.41 -18.65
CA SER A 129 14.39 -13.18 -19.17
C SER A 129 14.03 -11.90 -18.43
N VAL A 130 12.87 -11.84 -17.76
CA VAL A 130 12.29 -10.60 -17.20
C VAL A 130 11.87 -10.74 -15.74
N ASP A 131 11.85 -9.63 -15.00
CA ASP A 131 11.46 -9.59 -13.59
C ASP A 131 10.01 -9.11 -13.42
N VAL A 132 9.51 -8.25 -14.32
CA VAL A 132 8.09 -7.84 -14.36
C VAL A 132 7.56 -7.85 -15.78
N ILE A 133 6.32 -8.31 -15.96
CA ILE A 133 5.55 -8.14 -17.19
C ILE A 133 4.25 -7.39 -16.85
N ILE A 134 4.00 -6.28 -17.53
CA ILE A 134 2.86 -5.41 -17.34
C ILE A 134 1.86 -5.64 -18.48
N ASN A 135 0.64 -6.08 -18.15
CA ASN A 135 -0.49 -6.13 -19.06
C ASN A 135 -1.45 -4.99 -18.67
N SER A 136 -1.39 -3.86 -19.38
CA SER A 136 -2.10 -2.63 -19.01
C SER A 136 -3.16 -2.28 -20.05
N PHE A 137 -4.38 -2.77 -19.84
CA PHE A 137 -5.50 -2.72 -20.80
C PHE A 137 -5.15 -3.45 -22.10
N LEU A 138 -4.81 -4.74 -21.99
CA LEU A 138 -4.28 -5.57 -23.09
C LEU A 138 -5.04 -6.89 -23.27
N LEU A 139 -5.40 -7.56 -22.18
CA LEU A 139 -5.92 -8.91 -22.26
C LEU A 139 -7.31 -8.92 -22.91
N HIS A 140 -8.12 -7.89 -22.71
CA HIS A 140 -9.40 -7.74 -23.42
C HIS A 140 -9.21 -7.49 -24.94
N GLU A 141 -8.12 -6.83 -25.37
CA GLU A 141 -7.78 -6.67 -26.79
C GLU A 141 -7.40 -8.03 -27.40
N ILE A 142 -6.57 -8.82 -26.71
CA ILE A 142 -6.23 -10.19 -27.11
C ILE A 142 -7.49 -11.05 -27.22
N TYR A 143 -8.35 -11.03 -26.21
CA TYR A 143 -9.59 -11.80 -26.18
C TYR A 143 -10.52 -11.40 -27.34
N SER A 144 -10.72 -10.10 -27.55
CA SER A 144 -11.60 -9.58 -28.60
C SER A 144 -11.07 -9.89 -30.01
N THR A 145 -9.77 -9.68 -30.25
CA THR A 145 -9.14 -9.93 -31.57
C THR A 145 -9.00 -11.42 -31.90
N SER A 146 -8.96 -12.29 -30.89
CA SER A 146 -8.91 -13.75 -31.07
C SER A 146 -10.29 -14.43 -31.23
N LEU A 147 -11.32 -13.66 -31.57
CA LEU A 147 -12.73 -14.13 -31.67
C LEU A 147 -13.27 -14.66 -30.34
N TYR A 148 -13.01 -13.93 -29.25
CA TYR A 148 -13.47 -14.24 -27.89
C TYR A 148 -12.92 -15.57 -27.35
N ASN A 149 -11.65 -15.88 -27.67
CA ASN A 149 -11.04 -17.17 -27.37
C ASN A 149 -10.17 -17.12 -26.12
N GLU A 150 -10.75 -17.53 -24.99
CA GLU A 150 -10.08 -17.68 -23.68
C GLU A 150 -8.74 -18.43 -23.74
N ARG A 151 -8.59 -19.40 -24.64
CA ARG A 151 -7.36 -20.19 -24.77
C ARG A 151 -6.14 -19.34 -25.18
N GLN A 152 -6.36 -18.23 -25.88
CA GLN A 152 -5.27 -17.29 -26.21
C GLN A 152 -4.81 -16.51 -24.97
N ILE A 153 -5.73 -16.16 -24.06
CA ILE A 153 -5.40 -15.53 -22.78
C ILE A 153 -4.59 -16.48 -21.90
N GLN A 154 -5.01 -17.74 -21.84
CA GLN A 154 -4.25 -18.80 -21.16
C GLN A 154 -2.84 -18.92 -21.76
N LEU A 155 -2.71 -19.08 -23.09
CA LEU A 155 -1.41 -19.23 -23.75
C LEU A 155 -0.48 -18.02 -23.55
N ALA A 156 -1.02 -16.79 -23.62
CA ALA A 156 -0.25 -15.58 -23.34
C ALA A 156 0.28 -15.57 -21.91
N LEU A 157 -0.58 -15.84 -20.92
CA LEU A 157 -0.18 -15.84 -19.50
C LEU A 157 0.76 -17.00 -19.16
N GLU A 158 0.61 -18.18 -19.78
CA GLU A 158 1.58 -19.29 -19.71
C GLU A 158 2.97 -18.84 -20.19
N LYS A 159 3.05 -18.23 -21.38
CA LYS A 159 4.33 -17.77 -21.96
C LYS A 159 4.96 -16.63 -21.17
N GLN A 160 4.16 -15.70 -20.67
CA GLN A 160 4.62 -14.66 -19.75
C GLN A 160 5.15 -15.25 -18.43
N TYR A 161 4.48 -16.25 -17.87
CA TYR A 161 4.92 -16.93 -16.65
C TYR A 161 6.21 -17.74 -16.86
N GLU A 162 6.39 -18.40 -18.01
CA GLU A 162 7.67 -19.01 -18.39
C GLU A 162 8.80 -17.96 -18.46
N ALA A 163 8.51 -16.78 -19.04
CA ALA A 163 9.47 -15.69 -19.24
C ALA A 163 9.90 -14.94 -17.97
N LEU A 164 9.07 -14.95 -16.91
CA LEU A 164 9.46 -14.41 -15.60
C LEU A 164 10.63 -15.19 -14.99
N ARG A 165 11.52 -14.50 -14.29
CA ARG A 165 12.45 -15.11 -13.31
C ARG A 165 11.70 -15.54 -12.04
N GLU A 166 12.29 -16.42 -11.24
CA GLU A 166 11.73 -16.73 -9.91
C GLU A 166 11.71 -15.46 -9.04
N GLY A 167 10.59 -15.19 -8.36
CA GLY A 167 10.35 -13.95 -7.64
C GLY A 167 9.77 -12.81 -8.49
N GLY A 168 9.89 -12.90 -9.82
CA GLY A 168 9.30 -11.95 -10.77
C GLY A 168 7.78 -11.99 -10.79
N SER A 169 7.13 -10.96 -11.35
CA SER A 169 5.66 -10.79 -11.27
C SER A 169 5.00 -10.35 -12.58
N ILE A 170 3.86 -10.95 -12.90
CA ILE A 170 2.90 -10.42 -13.88
C ILE A 170 2.00 -9.42 -13.15
N ILE A 171 1.87 -8.22 -13.70
CA ILE A 171 0.82 -7.25 -13.33
C ILE A 171 -0.24 -7.32 -14.42
N ILE A 172 -1.50 -7.51 -14.01
CA ILE A 172 -2.67 -7.33 -14.88
C ILE A 172 -3.41 -6.11 -14.37
N ARG A 173 -3.54 -5.07 -15.20
CA ARG A 173 -4.46 -3.96 -14.97
C ARG A 173 -5.43 -3.93 -16.13
N ASP A 174 -6.62 -4.48 -15.93
CA ASP A 174 -7.61 -4.66 -17.01
C ASP A 174 -9.04 -4.58 -16.46
N TYR A 175 -10.04 -4.73 -17.32
CA TYR A 175 -11.44 -4.76 -16.90
C TYR A 175 -11.83 -6.15 -16.38
N VAL A 176 -12.72 -6.19 -15.40
CA VAL A 176 -13.18 -7.42 -14.75
C VAL A 176 -14.70 -7.50 -14.80
N THR A 177 -15.22 -8.68 -15.15
CA THR A 177 -16.66 -8.94 -15.18
C THR A 177 -17.25 -8.83 -13.77
N PRO A 178 -18.33 -8.03 -13.59
CA PRO A 178 -19.18 -8.14 -12.39
C PRO A 178 -19.71 -9.58 -12.21
N PRO A 179 -20.23 -9.95 -11.03
CA PRO A 179 -20.74 -11.29 -10.80
C PRO A 179 -21.76 -11.73 -11.86
N ALA A 180 -21.61 -12.95 -12.36
CA ALA A 180 -22.40 -13.46 -13.47
C ALA A 180 -23.88 -13.64 -13.10
N GLY A 181 -24.78 -13.34 -14.04
CA GLY A 181 -26.22 -13.47 -13.87
C GLY A 181 -26.90 -12.31 -13.13
N GLU A 182 -26.16 -11.34 -12.60
CA GLU A 182 -26.74 -10.14 -11.98
C GLU A 182 -27.24 -9.16 -13.04
N TYR A 183 -28.43 -8.61 -12.81
CA TYR A 183 -28.95 -7.42 -13.48
C TYR A 183 -28.81 -6.22 -12.54
N VAL A 184 -28.75 -5.02 -13.13
CA VAL A 184 -28.73 -3.74 -12.44
C VAL A 184 -29.77 -2.82 -13.09
N LEU A 185 -30.24 -1.83 -12.33
CA LEU A 185 -31.04 -0.75 -12.86
C LEU A 185 -30.16 0.47 -13.06
N ILE A 186 -30.17 1.04 -14.27
CA ILE A 186 -29.41 2.23 -14.63
C ILE A 186 -30.37 3.32 -15.08
N GLU A 187 -30.22 4.52 -14.50
CA GLU A 187 -31.15 5.63 -14.67
C GLU A 187 -30.42 6.85 -15.23
N PHE A 188 -30.97 7.40 -16.31
CA PHE A 188 -30.47 8.59 -16.99
C PHE A 188 -31.50 9.72 -16.92
N LYS A 189 -31.07 10.95 -17.18
CA LYS A 189 -32.01 12.04 -17.44
C LYS A 189 -32.75 11.80 -18.75
N ASP A 190 -34.01 12.22 -18.78
CA ASP A 190 -34.83 12.24 -19.98
C ASP A 190 -34.51 13.52 -20.78
N GLU A 191 -33.42 13.46 -21.55
CA GLU A 191 -32.95 14.53 -22.44
C GLU A 191 -33.10 14.06 -23.89
N ALA A 192 -33.69 14.89 -24.75
CA ALA A 192 -33.87 14.55 -26.16
C ALA A 192 -32.52 14.52 -26.91
N SER A 193 -32.31 13.50 -27.73
CA SER A 193 -31.17 13.44 -28.66
C SER A 193 -31.14 14.65 -29.60
N LEU A 194 -29.94 15.14 -29.93
CA LEU A 194 -29.73 16.31 -30.81
C LEU A 194 -29.73 15.93 -32.30
N GLY A 195 -29.77 14.63 -32.60
CA GLY A 195 -29.80 14.02 -33.93
C GLY A 195 -29.80 12.49 -33.82
N ASP A 196 -29.76 11.80 -34.96
CA ASP A 196 -29.87 10.34 -35.04
C ASP A 196 -28.50 9.61 -35.01
N ASP A 197 -27.40 10.36 -34.91
CA ASP A 197 -26.05 9.80 -34.93
C ASP A 197 -25.49 9.62 -33.51
N VAL A 198 -24.65 8.61 -33.33
CA VAL A 198 -24.05 8.23 -32.02
C VAL A 198 -23.43 9.42 -31.25
N ALA A 199 -22.87 10.43 -31.93
CA ALA A 199 -22.29 11.59 -31.24
C ALA A 199 -23.34 12.60 -30.75
N SER A 200 -24.56 12.60 -31.30
CA SER A 200 -25.68 13.46 -30.93
C SER A 200 -26.76 12.77 -30.07
N LEU A 201 -26.72 11.44 -29.93
CA LEU A 201 -27.61 10.69 -29.04
C LEU A 201 -27.48 11.09 -27.55
N SER A 202 -28.62 11.17 -26.88
CA SER A 202 -28.74 11.25 -25.41
C SER A 202 -28.14 10.02 -24.72
N GLU A 203 -27.92 10.05 -23.40
CA GLU A 203 -27.42 8.85 -22.70
C GLU A 203 -28.43 7.70 -22.69
N ALA A 204 -29.73 8.01 -22.61
CA ALA A 204 -30.80 7.01 -22.66
C ALA A 204 -30.94 6.38 -24.05
N ASP A 205 -30.92 7.19 -25.11
CA ASP A 205 -31.02 6.68 -26.48
C ASP A 205 -29.73 5.97 -26.92
N LEU A 206 -28.56 6.41 -26.43
CA LEU A 206 -27.31 5.67 -26.61
C LEU A 206 -27.37 4.29 -25.92
N MET A 207 -27.98 4.16 -24.74
CA MET A 207 -28.11 2.85 -24.08
C MET A 207 -28.92 1.88 -24.96
N ILE A 208 -30.02 2.35 -25.56
CA ILE A 208 -30.82 1.57 -26.51
C ILE A 208 -29.98 1.17 -27.72
N TRP A 209 -29.36 2.13 -28.40
CA TRP A 209 -28.50 1.87 -29.56
C TRP A 209 -27.36 0.89 -29.23
N PHE A 210 -26.72 1.05 -28.06
CA PHE A 210 -25.64 0.17 -27.62
C PHE A 210 -26.15 -1.25 -27.32
N SER A 211 -27.37 -1.40 -26.78
CA SER A 211 -28.01 -2.69 -26.55
C SER A 211 -28.35 -3.46 -27.82
N GLU A 212 -28.48 -2.78 -28.96
CA GLU A 212 -28.72 -3.39 -30.27
C GLU A 212 -27.40 -3.71 -31.02
N ASN A 213 -26.33 -2.95 -30.76
CA ASN A 213 -25.11 -2.93 -31.61
C ASN A 213 -23.85 -3.51 -30.95
N ALA A 214 -23.85 -3.88 -29.67
CA ALA A 214 -22.70 -4.52 -29.01
C ALA A 214 -22.31 -5.85 -29.71
N ARG A 215 -21.00 -6.13 -29.84
CA ARG A 215 -20.43 -7.34 -30.50
C ARG A 215 -20.76 -7.52 -31.99
N ALA A 216 -21.27 -6.50 -32.69
CA ALA A 216 -21.77 -6.64 -34.07
C ALA A 216 -20.74 -6.99 -35.18
N GLN A 217 -19.45 -7.23 -34.89
CA GLN A 217 -18.40 -7.32 -35.92
C GLN A 217 -18.52 -8.53 -36.86
N TYR A 218 -18.89 -9.71 -36.35
CA TYR A 218 -18.86 -10.96 -37.13
C TYR A 218 -20.25 -11.59 -37.36
N HIS A 219 -21.21 -11.30 -36.49
CA HIS A 219 -22.58 -11.82 -36.58
C HIS A 219 -23.59 -10.70 -36.23
N PRO A 220 -24.00 -9.86 -37.20
CA PRO A 220 -24.97 -8.78 -36.95
C PRO A 220 -26.29 -9.28 -36.35
N ASP A 221 -26.78 -10.44 -36.81
CA ASP A 221 -28.02 -11.06 -36.33
C ASP A 221 -27.93 -11.61 -34.89
N GLY A 222 -26.71 -11.68 -34.32
CA GLY A 222 -26.44 -12.08 -32.94
C GLY A 222 -25.84 -10.95 -32.09
N ALA A 223 -25.92 -9.71 -32.56
CA ALA A 223 -25.45 -8.54 -31.84
C ALA A 223 -26.39 -8.17 -30.67
N GLY A 224 -25.86 -7.37 -29.75
CA GLY A 224 -26.64 -6.75 -28.67
C GLY A 224 -26.76 -7.59 -27.40
N PHE A 225 -27.67 -7.15 -26.53
CA PHE A 225 -27.99 -7.76 -25.24
C PHE A 225 -29.38 -7.36 -24.75
N PHE A 226 -29.91 -8.07 -23.75
CA PHE A 226 -31.21 -7.77 -23.15
C PHE A 226 -31.23 -6.37 -22.53
N LEU A 227 -32.19 -5.54 -22.95
CA LEU A 227 -32.51 -4.24 -22.37
C LEU A 227 -34.03 -4.18 -22.13
N GLU A 228 -34.44 -3.68 -20.96
CA GLU A 228 -35.84 -3.48 -20.59
C GLU A 228 -36.00 -2.09 -19.99
N GLU A 229 -36.85 -1.24 -20.57
CA GLU A 229 -37.18 0.07 -19.99
C GLU A 229 -38.30 -0.09 -18.95
N LEU A 230 -38.08 0.45 -17.76
CA LEU A 230 -38.96 0.37 -16.59
C LEU A 230 -39.53 1.75 -16.23
N PRO A 231 -40.63 1.81 -15.45
CA PRO A 231 -41.11 3.06 -14.89
C PRO A 231 -40.01 3.77 -14.08
N PRO A 232 -39.74 5.07 -14.32
CA PRO A 232 -38.61 5.77 -13.70
C PRO A 232 -38.85 6.07 -12.22
N ASN A 233 -37.77 6.13 -11.42
CA ASN A 233 -37.88 6.46 -10.00
C ASN A 233 -38.11 7.97 -9.76
N TYR A 234 -37.69 8.82 -10.71
CA TYR A 234 -37.84 10.27 -10.62
C TYR A 234 -38.47 10.87 -11.88
N PRO A 235 -39.22 12.00 -11.76
CA PRO A 235 -39.71 12.73 -12.92
C PRO A 235 -38.59 13.18 -13.85
N ARG A 236 -38.81 13.09 -15.17
CA ARG A 236 -37.84 13.43 -16.23
C ARG A 236 -36.54 12.60 -16.16
N THR A 237 -36.70 11.31 -15.90
CA THR A 237 -35.64 10.31 -16.01
C THR A 237 -36.17 9.08 -16.76
N ARG A 238 -35.26 8.26 -17.30
CA ARG A 238 -35.55 6.96 -17.93
C ARG A 238 -34.73 5.89 -17.23
N LEU A 239 -35.39 4.79 -16.85
CA LEU A 239 -34.82 3.71 -16.04
C LEU A 239 -34.75 2.43 -16.88
N PHE A 240 -33.59 1.79 -16.90
CA PHE A 240 -33.36 0.59 -17.68
C PHE A 240 -32.85 -0.55 -16.81
N ARG A 241 -33.38 -1.75 -17.01
CA ARG A 241 -32.88 -3.00 -16.43
C ARG A 241 -31.93 -3.66 -17.43
N VAL A 242 -30.69 -3.87 -17.00
CA VAL A 242 -29.55 -4.24 -17.87
C VAL A 242 -28.70 -5.30 -17.17
N PRO A 243 -28.14 -6.31 -17.87
CA PRO A 243 -27.14 -7.20 -17.30
C PRO A 243 -25.93 -6.40 -16.77
N ALA A 244 -25.45 -6.71 -15.56
CA ALA A 244 -24.44 -5.92 -14.86
C ALA A 244 -23.15 -5.69 -15.68
N LYS A 245 -22.73 -6.71 -16.45
CA LYS A 245 -21.61 -6.61 -17.41
C LYS A 245 -21.81 -5.51 -18.45
N TRP A 246 -22.98 -5.45 -19.08
CA TRP A 246 -23.23 -4.50 -20.17
C TRP A 246 -23.43 -3.07 -19.67
N ALA A 247 -24.07 -2.91 -18.50
CA ALA A 247 -24.10 -1.62 -17.81
C ALA A 247 -22.67 -1.14 -17.48
N TYR A 248 -21.80 -2.04 -17.00
CA TYR A 248 -20.40 -1.73 -16.74
C TYR A 248 -19.64 -1.29 -18.00
N GLU A 249 -19.66 -2.09 -19.07
CA GLU A 249 -18.94 -1.74 -20.29
C GLU A 249 -19.51 -0.51 -21.04
N PHE A 250 -20.80 -0.21 -20.86
CA PHE A 250 -21.41 1.05 -21.32
C PHE A 250 -20.83 2.25 -20.57
N ILE A 251 -20.82 2.20 -19.22
CA ILE A 251 -20.28 3.27 -18.36
C ILE A 251 -18.82 3.57 -18.71
N LEU A 252 -18.02 2.54 -19.05
CA LEU A 252 -16.63 2.72 -19.45
C LEU A 252 -16.45 3.49 -20.78
N ARG A 253 -17.29 3.19 -21.78
CA ARG A 253 -17.08 3.64 -23.17
C ARG A 253 -17.94 4.82 -23.61
N LYS A 254 -19.11 5.06 -22.99
CA LYS A 254 -20.15 5.98 -23.50
C LYS A 254 -19.63 7.36 -23.93
N ASP A 255 -18.66 7.96 -23.21
CA ASP A 255 -18.26 9.35 -23.46
C ASP A 255 -17.24 9.51 -24.61
N ASP A 256 -16.54 8.46 -25.06
CA ASP A 256 -15.73 8.52 -26.29
C ASP A 256 -16.58 8.06 -27.49
N ARG A 257 -17.63 8.85 -27.80
CA ARG A 257 -18.61 8.56 -28.86
C ARG A 257 -17.99 8.26 -30.23
N ARG A 258 -16.77 8.75 -30.50
CA ARG A 258 -16.01 8.47 -31.73
C ARG A 258 -15.47 7.04 -31.72
N LYS A 259 -14.69 6.68 -30.69
CA LYS A 259 -14.13 5.32 -30.58
C LYS A 259 -15.19 4.26 -30.28
N LEU A 260 -16.31 4.63 -29.65
CA LEU A 260 -17.37 3.69 -29.30
C LEU A 260 -17.79 2.80 -30.48
N LYS A 261 -17.89 3.35 -31.71
CA LYS A 261 -18.17 2.57 -32.93
C LYS A 261 -17.05 1.60 -33.30
N GLU A 262 -15.79 2.02 -33.17
CA GLU A 262 -14.59 1.21 -33.44
C GLU A 262 -14.41 0.10 -32.37
N GLU A 263 -14.90 0.35 -31.16
CA GLU A 263 -14.75 -0.53 -29.99
C GLU A 263 -16.00 -1.39 -29.71
N LEU A 264 -17.07 -1.30 -30.50
CA LEU A 264 -18.29 -2.13 -30.37
C LEU A 264 -18.01 -3.63 -30.43
N ALA A 265 -17.01 -4.02 -31.23
CA ALA A 265 -16.56 -5.39 -31.37
C ALA A 265 -15.91 -5.95 -30.10
N LYS A 266 -15.34 -5.06 -29.28
CA LYS A 266 -14.51 -5.43 -28.14
C LYS A 266 -15.38 -5.77 -26.94
N GLU A 267 -14.99 -6.83 -26.26
CA GLU A 267 -15.59 -7.28 -25.01
C GLU A 267 -14.57 -7.01 -23.91
N TYR A 268 -14.84 -5.99 -23.09
CA TYR A 268 -13.88 -5.46 -22.12
C TYR A 268 -13.80 -6.40 -20.90
N ALA A 269 -14.96 -6.76 -20.36
CA ALA A 269 -15.08 -7.46 -19.10
C ALA A 269 -15.38 -8.95 -19.34
N PHE A 270 -14.36 -9.70 -19.76
CA PHE A 270 -14.49 -11.12 -20.13
C PHE A 270 -14.26 -12.12 -18.99
N TYR A 271 -13.45 -11.79 -17.98
CA TYR A 271 -13.21 -12.61 -16.79
C TYR A 271 -13.53 -11.88 -15.47
N THR A 272 -14.09 -12.62 -14.52
CA THR A 272 -14.20 -12.21 -13.11
C THR A 272 -12.83 -12.22 -12.41
N GLU A 273 -12.73 -11.53 -11.26
CA GLU A 273 -11.54 -11.61 -10.38
C GLU A 273 -11.18 -13.07 -10.06
N GLN A 274 -12.20 -13.90 -9.80
CA GLN A 274 -12.01 -15.29 -9.40
C GLN A 274 -11.44 -16.16 -10.52
N GLU A 275 -11.84 -15.92 -11.78
CA GLU A 275 -11.32 -16.63 -12.95
C GLU A 275 -9.86 -16.26 -13.23
N PHE A 276 -9.51 -14.97 -13.24
CA PHE A 276 -8.10 -14.55 -13.32
C PHE A 276 -7.25 -15.19 -12.21
N ARG A 277 -7.73 -15.17 -10.96
CA ARG A 277 -7.01 -15.77 -9.82
C ARG A 277 -6.85 -17.28 -9.95
N LYS A 278 -7.88 -17.97 -10.44
CA LYS A 278 -7.84 -19.42 -10.67
C LYS A 278 -6.84 -19.78 -11.77
N LEU A 279 -6.87 -19.05 -12.89
CA LEU A 279 -5.93 -19.22 -14.00
C LEU A 279 -4.49 -19.01 -13.52
N LEU A 280 -4.19 -17.87 -12.89
CA LEU A 280 -2.85 -17.55 -12.40
C LEU A 280 -2.31 -18.58 -11.38
N ARG A 281 -3.15 -19.04 -10.43
CA ARG A 281 -2.77 -20.13 -9.50
C ARG A 281 -2.50 -21.45 -10.23
N SER A 282 -3.26 -21.76 -11.29
CA SER A 282 -3.06 -22.96 -12.12
C SER A 282 -1.79 -22.94 -12.99
N LEU A 283 -1.15 -21.78 -13.14
CA LEU A 283 0.21 -21.66 -13.70
C LEU A 283 1.30 -21.96 -12.66
N GLY A 284 0.97 -21.92 -11.37
CA GLY A 284 1.95 -21.95 -10.27
C GLY A 284 2.11 -20.61 -9.56
N ALA A 285 1.52 -19.52 -10.05
CA ALA A 285 1.73 -18.20 -9.46
C ALA A 285 1.07 -18.01 -8.08
N ARG A 286 1.76 -17.27 -7.21
CA ARG A 286 1.17 -16.64 -6.01
C ARG A 286 0.49 -15.35 -6.44
N VAL A 287 -0.84 -15.27 -6.38
CA VAL A 287 -1.55 -14.00 -6.56
C VAL A 287 -1.38 -13.17 -5.28
N THR A 288 -0.32 -12.37 -5.24
CA THR A 288 0.09 -11.59 -4.05
C THR A 288 -0.93 -10.54 -3.68
N TYR A 289 -1.53 -9.89 -4.69
CA TYR A 289 -2.49 -8.80 -4.55
C TYR A 289 -3.60 -8.85 -5.61
N SER A 290 -4.78 -8.39 -5.23
CA SER A 290 -5.91 -8.14 -6.13
C SER A 290 -6.79 -7.04 -5.55
N ALA A 291 -7.13 -6.04 -6.37
CA ALA A 291 -7.95 -4.91 -5.97
C ALA A 291 -8.75 -4.30 -7.13
N PRO A 292 -10.03 -3.94 -6.92
CA PRO A 292 -10.71 -2.98 -7.79
C PRO A 292 -10.06 -1.60 -7.63
N HIS A 293 -10.04 -0.81 -8.70
CA HIS A 293 -9.48 0.54 -8.71
C HIS A 293 -10.46 1.53 -9.36
N TRP A 294 -10.59 2.70 -8.74
CA TRP A 294 -11.46 3.79 -9.20
C TRP A 294 -10.61 5.01 -9.53
N ASP A 295 -10.58 5.37 -10.81
CA ASP A 295 -9.99 6.62 -11.26
C ASP A 295 -10.96 7.77 -10.93
N GLU A 296 -10.63 8.60 -9.94
CA GLU A 296 -11.49 9.70 -9.49
C GLU A 296 -11.79 10.72 -10.60
N GLY A 297 -10.84 10.96 -11.50
CA GLY A 297 -11.01 11.85 -12.65
C GLY A 297 -12.05 11.31 -13.64
N PHE A 298 -11.96 10.01 -13.93
CA PHE A 298 -12.96 9.28 -14.72
C PHE A 298 -14.34 9.34 -14.05
N ILE A 299 -14.44 8.95 -12.78
CA ILE A 299 -15.73 8.91 -12.05
C ILE A 299 -16.39 10.30 -12.00
N LYS A 300 -15.62 11.34 -11.69
CA LYS A 300 -16.11 12.72 -11.59
C LYS A 300 -16.58 13.29 -12.94
N SER A 301 -15.92 12.93 -14.04
CA SER A 301 -16.25 13.44 -15.38
C SER A 301 -17.29 12.63 -16.16
N ARG A 302 -17.48 11.34 -15.82
CA ARG A 302 -18.31 10.42 -16.62
C ARG A 302 -19.49 9.79 -15.87
N TYR A 303 -19.44 9.74 -14.54
CA TYR A 303 -20.48 9.09 -13.73
C TYR A 303 -21.28 10.12 -12.89
N VAL A 304 -20.58 10.96 -12.12
CA VAL A 304 -21.20 11.84 -11.12
C VAL A 304 -22.12 12.89 -11.75
N GLY A 305 -23.43 12.76 -11.53
CA GLY A 305 -24.45 13.69 -12.03
C GLY A 305 -24.96 13.41 -13.45
N HIS A 306 -24.41 12.39 -14.11
CA HIS A 306 -24.84 11.90 -15.42
C HIS A 306 -25.89 10.79 -15.27
N LEU A 307 -25.55 9.75 -14.49
CA LEU A 307 -26.39 8.57 -14.30
C LEU A 307 -26.50 8.16 -12.83
N ARG A 308 -27.43 7.25 -12.54
CA ARG A 308 -27.55 6.53 -11.26
C ARG A 308 -27.59 5.02 -11.51
N LEU A 309 -26.99 4.26 -10.59
CA LEU A 309 -26.95 2.81 -10.64
C LEU A 309 -27.60 2.23 -9.38
N TYR A 310 -28.34 1.13 -9.54
CA TYR A 310 -29.05 0.43 -8.48
C TYR A 310 -28.96 -1.09 -8.69
N LYS A 311 -29.10 -1.85 -7.61
CA LYS A 311 -29.46 -3.27 -7.68
C LYS A 311 -30.92 -3.42 -8.14
N GLU A 312 -31.32 -4.63 -8.53
CA GLU A 312 -32.74 -4.93 -8.83
C GLU A 312 -33.69 -4.68 -7.64
N ASP A 313 -33.20 -4.75 -6.40
CA ASP A 313 -33.98 -4.44 -5.19
C ASP A 313 -34.20 -2.93 -4.95
N GLY A 314 -33.70 -2.06 -5.83
CA GLY A 314 -33.77 -0.61 -5.72
C GLY A 314 -32.70 0.02 -4.81
N THR A 315 -31.82 -0.78 -4.20
CA THR A 315 -30.68 -0.26 -3.41
C THR A 315 -29.71 0.48 -4.32
N LYS A 316 -29.48 1.77 -4.05
CA LYS A 316 -28.50 2.60 -4.76
C LYS A 316 -27.09 1.98 -4.66
N MET A 317 -26.36 1.99 -5.76
CA MET A 317 -24.97 1.55 -5.86
C MET A 317 -24.02 2.74 -6.04
N GLY A 318 -22.80 2.59 -5.53
CA GLY A 318 -21.66 3.42 -5.92
C GLY A 318 -21.23 3.16 -7.38
N PRO A 319 -20.31 3.96 -7.94
CA PRO A 319 -19.76 3.72 -9.26
C PRO A 319 -19.00 2.39 -9.35
N PRO A 320 -19.07 1.67 -10.49
CA PRO A 320 -18.26 0.48 -10.70
C PRO A 320 -16.77 0.84 -10.81
N ALA A 321 -15.89 -0.14 -10.52
CA ALA A 321 -14.45 0.04 -10.58
C ALA A 321 -13.99 0.33 -12.02
N THR A 322 -13.20 1.38 -12.26
CA THR A 322 -12.80 1.76 -13.63
C THR A 322 -11.79 0.80 -14.25
N ASN A 323 -11.24 -0.11 -13.45
CA ASN A 323 -10.38 -1.25 -13.81
C ASN A 323 -10.13 -2.07 -12.53
N HIS A 324 -9.51 -3.24 -12.68
CA HIS A 324 -9.04 -4.08 -11.59
C HIS A 324 -7.54 -4.32 -11.77
N ILE A 325 -6.79 -4.37 -10.67
CA ILE A 325 -5.37 -4.71 -10.67
C ILE A 325 -5.14 -6.04 -9.95
N LEU A 326 -4.31 -6.90 -10.55
CA LEU A 326 -3.84 -8.15 -9.97
C LEU A 326 -2.31 -8.21 -10.10
N VAL A 327 -1.65 -8.71 -9.07
CA VAL A 327 -0.20 -8.99 -9.08
C VAL A 327 -0.01 -10.49 -8.82
N ALA A 328 0.70 -11.16 -9.73
CA ALA A 328 0.93 -12.60 -9.70
C ALA A 328 2.42 -12.91 -9.78
N GLN A 329 2.99 -13.35 -8.67
CA GLN A 329 4.40 -13.65 -8.52
C GLN A 329 4.71 -15.10 -8.92
N LYS A 330 5.78 -15.30 -9.69
CA LYS A 330 6.38 -16.60 -9.94
C LYS A 330 7.15 -17.06 -8.70
N ILE A 331 6.80 -18.24 -8.22
CA ILE A 331 7.43 -18.89 -7.07
C ILE A 331 7.94 -20.26 -7.52
N GLY A 332 8.95 -20.81 -6.85
CA GLY A 332 9.35 -22.21 -7.07
C GLY A 332 8.26 -23.23 -6.69
N GLU A 333 8.48 -24.49 -7.05
CA GLU A 333 7.60 -25.61 -6.69
C GLU A 333 7.55 -25.83 -5.16
N TYR A 334 6.47 -26.44 -4.67
CA TYR A 334 6.19 -26.68 -3.24
C TYR A 334 6.24 -25.42 -2.36
N LYS A 335 6.07 -24.23 -2.95
CA LYS A 335 5.97 -22.95 -2.22
C LYS A 335 4.52 -22.55 -2.03
N SER A 336 4.27 -21.90 -0.91
CA SER A 336 2.95 -21.36 -0.56
C SER A 336 2.44 -20.36 -1.61
N GLN A 337 1.23 -20.60 -2.12
CA GLN A 337 0.49 -19.67 -2.97
C GLN A 337 -0.55 -18.85 -2.19
N LEU A 338 -1.10 -19.41 -1.12
CA LEU A 338 -2.18 -18.78 -0.35
C LEU A 338 -2.17 -19.29 1.10
N VAL A 339 -2.12 -18.37 2.06
CA VAL A 339 -2.46 -18.66 3.46
C VAL A 339 -3.90 -18.19 3.70
N GLN A 340 -4.78 -19.10 4.12
CA GLN A 340 -6.18 -18.77 4.40
C GLN A 340 -6.77 -19.57 5.56
N GLU A 341 -7.84 -19.05 6.15
CA GLU A 341 -8.59 -19.79 7.17
C GLU A 341 -9.37 -20.96 6.57
N ARG A 342 -9.28 -22.14 7.19
CA ARG A 342 -9.95 -23.34 6.70
C ARG A 342 -11.17 -23.76 7.51
N ARG A 343 -11.08 -23.70 8.84
CA ARG A 343 -12.16 -24.11 9.77
C ARG A 343 -11.92 -23.60 11.18
N ALA A 344 -13.00 -23.41 11.94
CA ALA A 344 -12.91 -23.22 13.39
C ALA A 344 -12.26 -24.43 14.09
N SER A 345 -11.55 -24.16 15.18
CA SER A 345 -10.89 -25.18 16.00
C SER A 345 -11.53 -25.32 17.39
N ARG A 346 -11.21 -26.41 18.08
CA ARG A 346 -11.58 -26.70 19.47
C ARG A 346 -10.38 -27.07 20.35
N ALA A 347 -9.16 -26.93 19.83
CA ALA A 347 -7.97 -26.94 20.67
C ALA A 347 -8.08 -25.82 21.73
N ARG A 348 -7.26 -25.87 22.78
CA ARG A 348 -7.02 -24.76 23.71
C ARG A 348 -5.51 -24.71 23.88
N ALA A 349 -4.84 -23.83 23.14
CA ALA A 349 -3.42 -24.01 22.88
C ALA A 349 -2.63 -22.72 22.57
N GLY A 350 -3.24 -21.54 22.63
CA GLY A 350 -2.52 -20.27 22.50
C GLY A 350 -2.36 -19.53 23.84
N SER A 351 -1.65 -18.41 23.76
CA SER A 351 -1.34 -17.50 24.86
C SER A 351 -2.26 -16.29 24.93
N VAL A 352 -3.31 -16.23 24.11
CA VAL A 352 -4.17 -15.04 24.00
C VAL A 352 -5.27 -15.11 25.05
N TYR A 353 -5.35 -14.10 25.92
CA TYR A 353 -6.40 -14.01 26.93
C TYR A 353 -7.00 -12.60 27.04
N LEU A 354 -8.19 -12.53 27.63
CA LEU A 354 -8.89 -11.27 27.88
C LEU A 354 -8.69 -10.82 29.33
N ARG A 355 -8.45 -9.53 29.53
CA ARG A 355 -8.40 -8.85 30.83
C ARG A 355 -9.42 -7.71 30.84
N THR A 356 -10.33 -7.73 31.79
CA THR A 356 -11.36 -6.68 31.91
C THR A 356 -10.86 -5.53 32.78
N MET A 357 -10.92 -4.32 32.25
CA MET A 357 -10.52 -3.09 32.93
C MET A 357 -11.75 -2.23 33.20
N ARG A 358 -11.80 -1.59 34.38
CA ARG A 358 -12.79 -0.56 34.73
C ARG A 358 -12.08 0.78 34.88
N ASP A 359 -12.65 1.83 34.28
CA ASP A 359 -12.34 3.22 34.64
C ASP A 359 -13.04 3.57 35.95
N GLU A 360 -12.29 3.84 37.02
CA GLU A 360 -12.85 4.23 38.32
C GLU A 360 -13.50 5.63 38.33
N ARG A 361 -13.24 6.47 37.32
CA ARG A 361 -13.84 7.83 37.20
C ARG A 361 -15.17 7.82 36.45
N SER A 362 -15.27 7.09 35.34
CA SER A 362 -16.50 7.01 34.54
C SER A 362 -17.37 5.79 34.86
N GLY A 363 -16.81 4.77 35.54
CA GLY A 363 -17.45 3.48 35.77
C GLY A 363 -17.47 2.56 34.54
N ALA A 364 -16.99 3.02 33.39
CA ALA A 364 -16.98 2.25 32.15
C ALA A 364 -16.11 0.98 32.26
N ILE A 365 -16.50 -0.08 31.57
CA ILE A 365 -15.83 -1.38 31.58
C ILE A 365 -15.44 -1.74 30.14
N THR A 366 -14.25 -2.29 29.94
CA THR A 366 -13.72 -2.67 28.62
C THR A 366 -12.82 -3.90 28.76
N ASP A 367 -12.98 -4.87 27.86
CA ASP A 367 -12.03 -5.97 27.74
C ASP A 367 -10.85 -5.54 26.86
N ILE A 368 -9.63 -5.85 27.32
CA ILE A 368 -8.40 -5.76 26.54
C ILE A 368 -7.79 -7.16 26.35
N VAL A 369 -7.03 -7.32 25.28
CA VAL A 369 -6.47 -8.57 24.77
C VAL A 369 -4.99 -8.59 25.08
N CYS A 370 -4.54 -9.63 25.77
CA CYS A 370 -3.16 -9.77 26.24
C CYS A 370 -2.54 -11.05 25.67
N ARG A 371 -1.21 -11.04 25.46
CA ARG A 371 -0.43 -12.20 24.98
C ARG A 371 0.91 -12.43 25.71
N ASP A 372 1.17 -11.66 26.77
CA ASP A 372 2.44 -11.63 27.51
C ASP A 372 3.69 -11.51 26.61
N LEU A 373 3.57 -10.70 25.55
CA LEU A 373 4.60 -10.44 24.55
C LEU A 373 4.75 -8.92 24.35
N GLU A 374 5.98 -8.43 24.37
CA GLU A 374 6.34 -7.07 23.98
C GLU A 374 7.26 -7.15 22.76
N LEU A 375 6.93 -6.39 21.69
CA LEU A 375 7.61 -6.46 20.41
C LEU A 375 8.47 -5.21 20.14
N ALA A 376 9.66 -5.44 19.61
CA ALA A 376 10.52 -4.44 19.01
C ALA A 376 10.64 -4.73 17.52
N GLU A 377 10.35 -3.74 16.68
CA GLU A 377 10.55 -3.78 15.24
C GLU A 377 11.85 -3.06 14.90
N VAL A 378 12.79 -3.80 14.33
CA VAL A 378 14.08 -3.27 13.88
C VAL A 378 14.02 -3.05 12.37
N LEU A 379 14.40 -1.85 11.95
CA LEU A 379 14.53 -1.45 10.55
C LEU A 379 16.01 -1.19 10.22
N PRO A 380 16.75 -2.19 9.74
CA PRO A 380 18.11 -2.00 9.25
C PRO A 380 18.07 -1.18 7.96
N PHE A 381 19.00 -0.25 7.79
CA PHE A 381 19.00 0.68 6.66
C PHE A 381 20.41 1.06 6.20
N ARG A 382 20.51 1.52 4.95
CA ARG A 382 21.68 2.24 4.43
C ARG A 382 21.25 3.35 3.48
N VAL A 383 22.14 4.32 3.28
CA VAL A 383 21.98 5.37 2.27
C VAL A 383 23.00 5.10 1.16
N THR A 384 22.54 5.09 -0.09
CA THR A 384 23.41 4.90 -1.27
C THR A 384 24.18 6.18 -1.62
N ALA A 385 25.17 6.06 -2.51
CA ALA A 385 25.94 7.22 -2.99
C ALA A 385 25.08 8.26 -3.74
N ASP A 386 23.95 7.86 -4.33
CA ASP A 386 22.94 8.72 -4.95
C ASP A 386 21.85 9.20 -3.95
N ASN A 387 22.15 9.19 -2.64
CA ASN A 387 21.25 9.63 -1.55
C ASN A 387 19.90 8.89 -1.44
N LYS A 388 19.74 7.70 -2.06
CA LYS A 388 18.54 6.88 -1.88
C LYS A 388 18.62 6.10 -0.57
N LEU A 389 17.49 6.11 0.16
CA LEU A 389 17.33 5.32 1.37
C LEU A 389 16.94 3.89 1.00
N LYS A 390 17.73 2.91 1.44
CA LYS A 390 17.44 1.48 1.33
C LYS A 390 17.19 0.89 2.71
N VAL A 391 16.17 0.05 2.83
CA VAL A 391 15.74 -0.59 4.09
C VAL A 391 15.69 -2.10 3.93
N TYR A 392 16.01 -2.84 4.99
CA TYR A 392 15.89 -4.29 5.02
C TYR A 392 14.58 -4.70 5.67
N LEU A 393 13.74 -5.39 4.92
CA LEU A 393 12.41 -5.82 5.35
C LEU A 393 12.29 -7.34 5.32
N HIS A 394 11.37 -7.85 6.12
CA HIS A 394 10.99 -9.27 6.12
C HIS A 394 9.85 -9.47 5.11
N GLU A 395 10.21 -9.99 3.94
CA GLU A 395 9.30 -10.21 2.81
C GLU A 395 8.72 -11.63 2.84
N GLY A 396 7.42 -11.75 2.57
CA GLY A 396 6.76 -13.05 2.41
C GLY A 396 6.36 -13.73 3.73
N VAL A 397 6.15 -12.94 4.79
CA VAL A 397 5.75 -13.41 6.12
C VAL A 397 4.32 -13.95 6.08
N PRO A 398 4.04 -15.19 6.51
CA PRO A 398 2.69 -15.74 6.52
C PRO A 398 1.81 -15.08 7.60
N ARG A 399 0.72 -14.44 7.17
CA ARG A 399 -0.28 -13.73 7.98
C ARG A 399 -1.69 -14.15 7.57
N GLY A 400 -2.11 -15.34 8.05
CA GLY A 400 -3.39 -15.95 7.66
C GLY A 400 -4.63 -15.09 7.95
N LEU A 401 -4.59 -14.23 8.98
CA LEU A 401 -5.73 -13.35 9.35
C LEU A 401 -6.16 -12.39 8.23
N ALA A 402 -5.27 -12.05 7.29
CA ALA A 402 -5.60 -11.25 6.11
C ALA A 402 -6.66 -11.92 5.21
N ASN A 403 -6.75 -13.25 5.28
CA ASN A 403 -7.71 -14.11 4.60
C ASN A 403 -8.56 -14.92 5.60
N SER A 404 -8.90 -14.29 6.74
CA SER A 404 -9.89 -14.84 7.67
C SER A 404 -11.31 -14.76 7.10
N VAL A 405 -12.17 -15.69 7.49
CA VAL A 405 -13.58 -15.70 7.10
C VAL A 405 -14.29 -14.48 7.72
N PRO A 406 -15.03 -13.64 6.96
CA PRO A 406 -15.75 -12.51 7.54
C PRO A 406 -16.80 -12.97 8.57
N ARG A 407 -16.73 -12.44 9.80
CA ARG A 407 -17.73 -12.70 10.87
C ARG A 407 -18.85 -11.66 10.87
N SER A 408 -18.49 -10.39 10.67
CA SER A 408 -19.36 -9.24 10.82
C SER A 408 -18.83 -8.09 9.94
N GLY A 409 -19.70 -7.55 9.08
CA GLY A 409 -19.33 -6.57 8.05
C GLY A 409 -18.78 -7.20 6.77
N ARG A 410 -18.58 -6.37 5.75
CA ARG A 410 -18.00 -6.74 4.45
C ARG A 410 -16.62 -6.11 4.27
N ASN A 411 -15.83 -6.65 3.35
CA ASN A 411 -14.65 -5.95 2.85
C ASN A 411 -15.11 -4.78 1.94
N LEU A 412 -14.85 -3.54 2.35
CA LEU A 412 -15.45 -2.36 1.71
C LEU A 412 -14.73 -1.95 0.43
N ASP A 413 -13.42 -2.19 0.34
CA ASP A 413 -12.58 -1.78 -0.79
C ASP A 413 -12.22 -2.92 -1.75
N GLY A 414 -12.76 -4.13 -1.51
CA GLY A 414 -12.53 -5.31 -2.33
C GLY A 414 -11.10 -5.88 -2.27
N ARG A 415 -10.17 -5.30 -1.51
CA ARG A 415 -8.75 -5.69 -1.53
C ARG A 415 -8.49 -7.03 -0.87
N ARG A 416 -7.66 -7.84 -1.54
CA ARG A 416 -7.28 -9.19 -1.13
C ARG A 416 -5.78 -9.42 -1.34
N TRP A 417 -5.17 -10.15 -0.42
CA TRP A 417 -3.75 -10.53 -0.45
C TRP A 417 -3.58 -12.05 -0.46
N SER A 418 -2.40 -12.54 -0.80
CA SER A 418 -2.08 -13.98 -0.68
C SER A 418 -1.94 -14.48 0.77
N GLY A 419 -2.01 -13.59 1.77
CA GLY A 419 -1.63 -13.91 3.15
C GLY A 419 -0.12 -13.94 3.37
N HIS A 420 0.68 -13.43 2.43
CA HIS A 420 2.12 -13.20 2.57
C HIS A 420 2.36 -11.69 2.61
N MET A 421 2.91 -11.19 3.72
CA MET A 421 3.11 -9.76 3.97
C MET A 421 4.59 -9.38 3.95
N THR A 422 4.86 -8.10 3.75
CA THR A 422 6.18 -7.50 3.97
C THR A 422 6.10 -6.60 5.20
N GLU A 423 6.95 -6.85 6.19
CA GLU A 423 6.92 -6.22 7.51
C GLU A 423 8.34 -5.82 7.97
N ALA A 424 8.43 -5.00 9.02
CA ALA A 424 9.70 -4.76 9.70
C ALA A 424 10.16 -6.02 10.45
N ILE A 425 11.45 -6.10 10.80
CA ILE A 425 11.97 -7.32 11.46
C ILE A 425 11.60 -7.28 12.95
N SER A 426 10.59 -8.04 13.35
CA SER A 426 10.10 -8.10 14.72
C SER A 426 10.92 -9.06 15.60
N LEU A 427 11.21 -8.64 16.84
CA LEU A 427 11.85 -9.40 17.91
C LEU A 427 11.15 -9.14 19.25
N PRO A 428 11.34 -9.98 20.29
CA PRO A 428 10.98 -9.63 21.66
C PRO A 428 11.78 -8.41 22.16
N VAL A 429 11.13 -7.44 22.81
CA VAL A 429 11.80 -6.24 23.38
C VAL A 429 12.96 -6.62 24.31
N SER A 430 12.80 -7.69 25.09
CA SER A 430 13.81 -8.19 26.02
C SER A 430 15.14 -8.57 25.35
N GLU A 431 15.14 -8.98 24.07
CA GLU A 431 16.36 -9.28 23.32
C GLU A 431 17.06 -8.00 22.84
N VAL A 432 16.29 -7.00 22.39
CA VAL A 432 16.83 -5.74 21.86
C VAL A 432 17.38 -4.85 22.98
N VAL A 433 16.71 -4.80 24.12
CA VAL A 433 17.16 -4.03 25.30
C VAL A 433 18.48 -4.56 25.86
N GLN A 434 18.76 -5.87 25.75
CA GLN A 434 20.04 -6.45 26.17
C GLN A 434 21.24 -5.96 25.34
N VAL A 435 21.02 -5.47 24.12
CA VAL A 435 22.10 -5.10 23.18
C VAL A 435 22.16 -3.62 22.82
N LYS A 436 21.11 -2.84 23.08
CA LYS A 436 21.03 -1.43 22.66
C LYS A 436 22.14 -0.53 23.22
N ASP A 437 22.57 -0.81 24.46
CA ASP A 437 23.57 -0.03 25.19
C ASP A 437 24.97 -0.68 25.17
N LEU A 438 25.15 -1.79 24.45
CA LEU A 438 26.42 -2.52 24.38
C LEU A 438 27.43 -1.90 23.40
N PRO A 439 28.74 -2.20 23.55
CA PRO A 439 29.74 -1.84 22.54
C PRO A 439 29.42 -2.43 21.16
N ASN A 440 29.82 -1.75 20.09
CA ASN A 440 29.49 -2.17 18.71
C ASN A 440 29.97 -3.60 18.39
N ALA A 441 31.05 -4.08 19.02
CA ALA A 441 31.52 -5.46 18.85
C ALA A 441 30.47 -6.53 19.24
N ASP A 442 29.55 -6.22 20.16
CA ASP A 442 28.47 -7.12 20.57
C ASP A 442 27.19 -6.90 19.75
N LEU A 443 26.91 -5.65 19.34
CA LEU A 443 25.87 -5.35 18.34
C LEU A 443 26.15 -6.05 16.99
N GLN A 444 27.41 -6.10 16.56
CA GLN A 444 27.87 -6.85 15.38
C GLN A 444 27.54 -8.35 15.50
N LYS A 445 27.90 -8.98 16.64
CA LYS A 445 27.59 -10.41 16.91
C LYS A 445 26.09 -10.66 16.92
N PHE A 446 25.33 -9.81 17.61
CA PHE A 446 23.86 -9.91 17.67
C PHE A 446 23.25 -9.78 16.28
N SER A 447 23.61 -8.76 15.52
CA SER A 447 23.03 -8.50 14.20
C SER A 447 23.33 -9.62 13.19
N VAL A 448 24.58 -10.11 13.14
CA VAL A 448 24.95 -11.23 12.24
C VAL A 448 24.25 -12.53 12.65
N LYS A 449 24.03 -12.77 13.96
CA LYS A 449 23.33 -13.94 14.48
C LYS A 449 21.82 -13.87 14.20
N THR A 450 21.19 -12.78 14.60
CA THR A 450 19.72 -12.61 14.64
C THR A 450 19.16 -12.16 13.30
N PHE A 451 19.73 -11.11 12.70
CA PHE A 451 19.26 -10.54 11.43
C PHE A 451 19.98 -11.12 10.21
N GLY A 452 21.22 -11.62 10.37
CA GLY A 452 22.07 -12.02 9.24
C GLY A 452 22.78 -10.85 8.54
N LEU A 453 22.68 -9.65 9.07
CA LEU A 453 23.24 -8.42 8.50
C LEU A 453 24.50 -7.98 9.26
N ARG A 454 25.37 -7.21 8.59
CA ARG A 454 26.55 -6.56 9.19
C ARG A 454 26.27 -5.08 9.43
N PRO A 455 26.18 -4.62 10.69
CA PRO A 455 26.11 -3.20 11.01
C PRO A 455 27.35 -2.43 10.54
N SER A 456 27.24 -1.10 10.47
CA SER A 456 28.40 -0.21 10.29
C SER A 456 29.39 -0.25 11.48
N LEU A 457 30.63 0.20 11.27
CA LEU A 457 31.69 0.28 12.29
C LEU A 457 31.39 1.27 13.44
N ASP A 458 30.45 2.19 13.24
CA ASP A 458 29.93 3.15 14.20
C ASP A 458 28.44 2.92 14.55
N ALA A 459 27.85 1.83 14.05
CA ALA A 459 26.44 1.57 14.20
C ALA A 459 26.02 1.46 15.68
N LYS A 460 24.81 1.94 15.93
CA LYS A 460 24.07 1.82 17.19
C LYS A 460 22.62 1.53 16.85
N LEU A 461 21.88 1.00 17.81
CA LEU A 461 20.42 0.96 17.73
C LEU A 461 19.88 2.35 18.10
N ILE A 462 19.32 3.05 17.12
CA ILE A 462 18.69 4.35 17.31
C ILE A 462 17.22 4.10 17.66
N GLU A 463 16.80 4.49 18.86
CA GLU A 463 15.42 4.34 19.31
C GLU A 463 14.50 5.30 18.51
N GLY A 464 13.43 4.75 17.94
CA GLY A 464 12.37 5.46 17.22
C GLY A 464 11.10 5.61 18.06
N GLY A 465 10.01 6.02 17.42
CA GLY A 465 8.69 6.07 18.07
C GLY A 465 8.17 4.67 18.40
N GLY A 466 7.60 4.50 19.60
CA GLY A 466 6.82 3.33 19.99
C GLY A 466 5.32 3.59 19.81
N PHE A 467 4.57 2.59 19.34
CA PHE A 467 3.14 2.72 19.00
C PHE A 467 2.26 1.61 19.59
N TYR A 468 0.97 1.90 19.75
CA TYR A 468 -0.06 0.96 20.23
C TYR A 468 -1.02 0.59 19.09
N PRO A 469 -1.03 -0.68 18.62
CA PRO A 469 -1.87 -1.12 17.50
C PRO A 469 -3.38 -0.88 17.70
N ASP A 470 -3.88 -1.11 18.91
CA ASP A 470 -5.21 -0.69 19.33
C ASP A 470 -5.23 -0.53 20.87
N PRO A 471 -4.83 0.61 21.46
CA PRO A 471 -4.81 0.84 22.90
C PRO A 471 -6.20 0.83 23.55
N THR A 472 -7.27 0.74 22.76
CA THR A 472 -8.62 0.51 23.28
C THR A 472 -8.89 -0.98 23.55
N ARG A 473 -8.12 -1.90 22.95
CA ARG A 473 -8.39 -3.36 22.95
C ARG A 473 -7.19 -4.31 22.99
N ILE A 474 -5.98 -3.89 22.62
CA ILE A 474 -4.78 -4.71 22.47
C ILE A 474 -3.71 -4.18 23.43
N ASP A 475 -3.35 -5.01 24.41
CA ASP A 475 -2.43 -4.70 25.52
C ASP A 475 -0.95 -4.83 25.11
N GLU A 476 -0.60 -4.30 23.94
CA GLU A 476 0.75 -4.36 23.35
C GLU A 476 1.25 -2.96 22.99
N ARG A 477 2.53 -2.71 23.25
CA ARG A 477 3.28 -1.56 22.76
C ARG A 477 4.44 -2.07 21.90
N ILE A 478 4.53 -1.59 20.67
CA ILE A 478 5.59 -1.99 19.74
C ILE A 478 6.61 -0.86 19.66
N LEU A 479 7.88 -1.17 19.94
CA LEU A 479 8.99 -0.21 19.89
C LEU A 479 9.69 -0.26 18.53
N THR A 480 10.10 0.89 17.98
CA THR A 480 10.88 0.95 16.73
C THR A 480 12.36 1.16 17.04
N TYR A 481 13.25 0.46 16.33
CA TYR A 481 14.70 0.74 16.33
C TYR A 481 15.26 0.80 14.92
N TYR A 482 16.17 1.73 14.65
CA TYR A 482 16.90 1.84 13.39
C TYR A 482 18.35 1.37 13.56
N MET A 483 18.89 0.67 12.58
CA MET A 483 20.26 0.14 12.61
C MET A 483 20.96 0.38 11.27
N ARG A 484 22.08 1.13 11.24
CA ARG A 484 22.81 1.33 9.98
C ARG A 484 23.63 0.08 9.61
N VAL A 485 23.56 -0.31 8.34
CA VAL A 485 24.43 -1.32 7.71
C VAL A 485 25.32 -0.65 6.67
N GLU A 486 26.55 -1.14 6.49
CA GLU A 486 27.52 -0.55 5.53
C GLU A 486 27.30 -1.05 4.10
N ASP A 487 27.26 -2.38 3.92
CA ASP A 487 27.24 -3.01 2.60
C ASP A 487 25.84 -3.48 2.16
N TYR A 488 25.67 -3.66 0.85
CA TYR A 488 24.56 -4.45 0.30
C TYR A 488 24.68 -5.91 0.74
N HIS A 489 23.58 -6.47 1.24
CA HIS A 489 23.45 -7.89 1.52
C HIS A 489 22.42 -8.49 0.54
N PRO A 490 22.74 -9.57 -0.18
CA PRO A 490 21.78 -10.26 -1.03
C PRO A 490 20.64 -10.83 -0.18
N SER A 491 19.48 -11.10 -0.78
CA SER A 491 18.35 -11.65 -0.02
C SER A 491 18.65 -13.07 0.51
N PHE A 492 18.21 -13.35 1.73
CA PHE A 492 18.40 -14.65 2.41
C PHE A 492 17.18 -15.02 3.26
N GLU A 493 17.02 -16.31 3.60
CA GLU A 493 15.93 -16.78 4.47
C GLU A 493 16.07 -16.23 5.90
N ALA A 494 14.95 -15.81 6.51
CA ALA A 494 14.97 -15.24 7.85
C ALA A 494 15.49 -16.23 8.90
N LYS A 495 16.60 -15.87 9.56
CA LYS A 495 17.26 -16.70 10.60
C LYS A 495 16.42 -16.85 11.87
N HIS A 496 15.70 -15.79 12.22
CA HIS A 496 14.78 -15.73 13.35
C HIS A 496 13.40 -15.34 12.82
N VAL A 497 12.35 -15.97 13.35
CA VAL A 497 10.95 -15.63 13.11
C VAL A 497 10.18 -15.76 14.41
N LEU A 498 9.13 -14.95 14.59
CA LEU A 498 8.24 -15.06 15.76
C LEU A 498 7.52 -16.42 15.77
N MET A 499 7.16 -16.93 16.95
CA MET A 499 6.38 -18.16 17.15
C MET A 499 5.06 -18.17 16.36
N GLU A 500 4.50 -17.01 16.02
CA GLU A 500 3.33 -16.86 15.13
C GLU A 500 3.58 -17.38 13.70
N VAL A 501 4.80 -17.24 13.20
CA VAL A 501 5.25 -17.65 11.86
C VAL A 501 5.73 -19.10 11.84
N GLU A 502 6.21 -19.64 12.97
CA GLU A 502 6.64 -21.02 13.07
C GLU A 502 5.50 -22.01 12.73
N GLY A 503 5.82 -23.09 11.99
CA GLY A 503 4.86 -24.11 11.57
C GLY A 503 4.18 -23.87 10.22
N TYR A 504 4.39 -22.71 9.58
CA TYR A 504 4.07 -22.52 8.16
C TYR A 504 5.17 -23.10 7.24
N SER A 505 4.87 -23.35 5.95
CA SER A 505 5.84 -23.90 4.98
C SER A 505 6.91 -22.88 4.56
N THR A 506 6.65 -21.60 4.78
CA THR A 506 7.54 -20.48 4.44
C THR A 506 7.82 -19.63 5.67
N ARG A 507 9.10 -19.29 5.87
CA ARG A 507 9.56 -18.34 6.89
C ARG A 507 9.70 -16.91 6.37
N GLY A 508 9.52 -16.70 5.06
CA GLY A 508 9.87 -15.43 4.41
C GLY A 508 11.38 -15.23 4.28
N ARG A 509 11.77 -14.10 3.69
CA ARG A 509 13.17 -13.72 3.42
C ARG A 509 13.45 -12.30 3.91
N ILE A 510 14.68 -12.05 4.35
CA ILE A 510 15.17 -10.68 4.54
C ILE A 510 15.66 -10.18 3.19
N ARG A 511 15.24 -8.98 2.79
CA ARG A 511 15.59 -8.38 1.50
C ARG A 511 15.76 -6.87 1.64
N GLU A 512 16.75 -6.32 0.94
CA GLU A 512 16.89 -4.88 0.76
C GLU A 512 15.81 -4.36 -0.19
N MET A 513 15.14 -3.28 0.18
CA MET A 513 14.14 -2.60 -0.62
C MET A 513 14.40 -1.11 -0.67
N ASP A 514 13.99 -0.48 -1.76
CA ASP A 514 13.99 0.98 -1.88
C ASP A 514 12.87 1.59 -1.01
N ALA A 515 13.23 2.50 -0.10
CA ALA A 515 12.29 3.01 0.89
C ALA A 515 11.16 3.84 0.27
N GLN A 516 11.43 4.60 -0.81
CA GLN A 516 10.39 5.32 -1.54
C GLN A 516 9.44 4.34 -2.25
N SER A 517 9.97 3.25 -2.79
CA SER A 517 9.16 2.20 -3.42
C SER A 517 8.25 1.49 -2.41
N VAL A 518 8.72 1.28 -1.17
CA VAL A 518 7.88 0.77 -0.07
C VAL A 518 6.78 1.77 0.30
N LEU A 519 7.08 3.07 0.38
CA LEU A 519 6.06 4.11 0.60
C LEU A 519 5.02 4.16 -0.54
N ASN A 520 5.46 4.09 -1.79
CA ASN A 520 4.58 4.02 -2.96
C ASN A 520 3.64 2.81 -2.89
N ALA A 521 4.18 1.65 -2.49
CA ALA A 521 3.42 0.41 -2.31
C ALA A 521 2.39 0.48 -1.17
N ILE A 522 2.67 1.23 -0.10
CA ILE A 522 1.68 1.51 0.95
C ILE A 522 0.62 2.51 0.46
N ALA A 523 1.01 3.53 -0.31
CA ALA A 523 0.12 4.55 -0.84
C ALA A 523 -0.97 4.00 -1.78
N VAL A 524 -0.65 2.96 -2.58
CA VAL A 524 -1.64 2.24 -3.42
C VAL A 524 -2.32 1.06 -2.69
N GLY A 525 -1.93 0.79 -1.45
CA GLY A 525 -2.47 -0.30 -0.64
C GLY A 525 -2.03 -1.69 -1.10
N PHE A 526 -0.92 -1.82 -1.85
CA PHE A 526 -0.27 -3.11 -2.11
C PHE A 526 0.28 -3.68 -0.80
N LEU A 527 0.89 -2.84 0.04
CA LEU A 527 1.29 -3.15 1.41
C LEU A 527 0.30 -2.55 2.43
N PRO A 528 -0.51 -3.36 3.13
CA PRO A 528 -1.57 -2.87 4.04
C PRO A 528 -1.02 -2.56 5.45
N SER A 529 -0.04 -1.67 5.55
CA SER A 529 0.67 -1.33 6.81
C SER A 529 0.77 0.18 7.02
N SER A 530 0.21 0.68 8.13
CA SER A 530 0.48 2.03 8.65
C SER A 530 1.83 2.13 9.36
N ARG A 531 2.26 1.03 9.98
CA ARG A 531 3.44 0.95 10.86
C ARG A 531 4.72 1.24 10.08
N LEU A 532 4.91 0.53 8.96
CA LEU A 532 6.05 0.73 8.05
C LEU A 532 6.10 2.13 7.45
N GLU A 533 4.94 2.71 7.11
CA GLU A 533 4.83 4.05 6.53
C GLU A 533 5.47 5.08 7.47
N VAL A 534 5.05 5.05 8.74
CA VAL A 534 5.52 6.00 9.75
C VAL A 534 6.99 5.74 10.11
N GLN A 535 7.40 4.47 10.25
CA GLN A 535 8.80 4.12 10.51
C GLN A 535 9.75 4.63 9.41
N ILE A 536 9.35 4.48 8.15
CA ILE A 536 10.16 4.96 7.01
C ILE A 536 10.13 6.49 6.94
N LEU A 537 8.98 7.15 7.09
CA LEU A 537 8.90 8.62 7.08
C LEU A 537 9.67 9.27 8.24
N THR A 538 9.66 8.65 9.42
CA THR A 538 10.51 9.04 10.56
C THR A 538 11.98 8.89 10.20
N LEU A 539 12.39 7.81 9.53
CA LEU A 539 13.78 7.60 9.12
C LEU A 539 14.24 8.62 8.06
N TYR A 540 13.38 8.96 7.08
CA TYR A 540 13.64 10.08 6.15
C TYR A 540 13.91 11.38 6.93
N ARG A 541 13.04 11.74 7.89
CA ARG A 541 13.19 12.94 8.74
C ARG A 541 14.49 12.91 9.57
N LEU A 542 14.82 11.78 10.19
CA LEU A 542 16.06 11.61 10.99
C LEU A 542 17.33 11.76 10.16
N LEU A 543 17.29 11.40 8.88
CA LEU A 543 18.42 11.51 7.95
C LEU A 543 18.48 12.85 7.20
N GLY A 544 17.49 13.74 7.39
CA GLY A 544 17.37 14.99 6.61
C GLY A 544 17.03 14.76 5.13
N LEU A 545 16.52 13.58 4.77
CA LEU A 545 16.11 13.23 3.42
C LEU A 545 14.62 13.56 3.21
N LYS A 546 14.24 13.86 1.97
CA LYS A 546 12.85 14.08 1.59
C LYS A 546 12.26 12.86 0.87
N ALA A 547 11.06 12.46 1.26
CA ALA A 547 10.26 11.47 0.54
C ALA A 547 9.38 12.15 -0.53
N GLU A 548 9.12 11.44 -1.63
CA GLU A 548 8.20 11.87 -2.69
C GLU A 548 6.75 11.59 -2.32
N ILE A 549 5.84 12.45 -2.77
CA ILE A 549 4.42 12.43 -2.44
C ILE A 549 3.62 12.41 -3.74
N TRP A 550 2.74 11.42 -3.87
CA TRP A 550 2.06 11.08 -5.13
C TRP A 550 0.54 11.13 -5.08
N GLY A 551 -0.04 11.20 -3.88
CA GLY A 551 -1.48 11.39 -3.73
C GLY A 551 -1.89 12.85 -3.94
N GLU A 552 -3.19 13.06 -4.10
CA GLU A 552 -3.82 14.36 -4.13
C GLU A 552 -4.73 14.47 -2.91
N MET A 553 -4.84 15.67 -2.30
CA MET A 553 -5.92 15.93 -1.35
C MET A 553 -7.09 16.56 -2.11
N PRO A 554 -8.20 15.83 -2.35
CA PRO A 554 -9.24 16.28 -3.29
C PRO A 554 -10.20 17.34 -2.72
N LEU A 555 -10.10 17.64 -1.41
CA LEU A 555 -10.98 18.58 -0.73
C LEU A 555 -10.36 19.98 -0.62
N GLN A 556 -11.18 20.99 -0.90
CA GLN A 556 -10.87 22.36 -0.51
C GLN A 556 -11.13 22.54 0.99
N LEU A 557 -10.18 23.15 1.69
CA LEU A 557 -10.35 23.54 3.09
C LEU A 557 -11.29 24.74 3.18
N SER A 558 -12.26 24.68 4.10
CA SER A 558 -13.17 25.79 4.38
C SER A 558 -12.55 26.73 5.41
N GLU A 559 -12.58 28.03 5.11
CA GLU A 559 -12.20 29.08 6.06
C GLU A 559 -13.34 29.36 7.04
N ILE A 560 -13.04 29.32 8.34
CA ILE A 560 -14.00 29.59 9.42
C ILE A 560 -13.36 30.47 10.52
N PRO A 561 -14.15 31.27 11.24
CA PRO A 561 -13.70 31.84 12.51
C PRO A 561 -13.47 30.73 13.53
N VAL A 562 -12.29 30.73 14.17
CA VAL A 562 -11.94 29.80 15.25
C VAL A 562 -11.57 30.63 16.47
N GLU A 563 -12.32 30.44 17.56
CA GLU A 563 -12.18 31.25 18.78
C GLU A 563 -11.17 30.64 19.77
N GLU A 564 -11.10 29.31 19.89
CA GLU A 564 -10.11 28.63 20.73
C GLU A 564 -9.33 27.56 19.94
N VAL A 565 -8.00 27.62 20.06
CA VAL A 565 -7.05 26.64 19.53
C VAL A 565 -6.28 26.03 20.70
N THR A 566 -6.27 24.70 20.79
CA THR A 566 -5.57 23.99 21.87
C THR A 566 -4.07 24.01 21.64
N ASN A 567 -3.36 24.64 22.59
CA ASN A 567 -1.90 24.70 22.58
C ASN A 567 -1.28 23.36 22.98
N ILE A 568 -0.34 22.85 22.18
CA ILE A 568 0.37 21.58 22.40
C ILE A 568 1.07 21.49 23.76
N ASN A 569 1.59 22.61 24.29
CA ASN A 569 2.20 22.64 25.63
C ASN A 569 1.19 22.35 26.75
N SER A 570 -0.09 22.67 26.54
CA SER A 570 -1.16 22.34 27.49
C SER A 570 -1.51 20.84 27.46
N ILE A 571 -1.38 20.20 26.29
CA ILE A 571 -1.53 18.74 26.13
C ILE A 571 -0.36 18.04 26.83
N LEU A 572 0.88 18.45 26.52
CA LEU A 572 2.10 17.94 27.18
C LEU A 572 2.03 18.04 28.71
N LYS A 573 1.58 19.18 29.25
CA LYS A 573 1.44 19.38 30.71
C LYS A 573 0.37 18.50 31.35
N LYS A 574 -0.63 18.03 30.59
CA LYS A 574 -1.60 17.03 31.06
C LYS A 574 -1.02 15.62 30.94
N TYR A 575 -0.35 15.31 29.83
CA TYR A 575 0.28 14.00 29.59
C TYR A 575 1.39 13.69 30.61
N SER A 576 2.14 14.69 31.08
CA SER A 576 3.14 14.51 32.15
C SER A 576 2.55 14.22 33.54
N GLN A 577 1.21 14.24 33.69
CA GLN A 577 0.53 13.88 34.94
C GLN A 577 0.23 12.38 34.93
N LYS A 578 0.62 11.70 36.02
CA LYS A 578 0.22 10.32 36.26
C LYS A 578 -1.30 10.23 36.44
N ASP A 579 -1.89 9.22 35.82
CA ASP A 579 -3.29 8.90 35.99
C ASP A 579 -3.45 7.38 36.01
N ASP A 580 -4.04 6.86 37.08
CA ASP A 580 -4.08 5.42 37.39
C ASP A 580 -5.53 4.92 37.52
N ARG A 581 -6.45 5.52 36.73
CA ARG A 581 -7.90 5.30 36.78
C ARG A 581 -8.37 3.91 36.35
N PHE A 582 -7.61 3.23 35.48
CA PHE A 582 -8.00 1.92 34.96
C PHE A 582 -7.54 0.80 35.90
N LYS A 583 -8.49 0.05 36.46
CA LYS A 583 -8.22 -1.10 37.35
C LYS A 583 -8.72 -2.42 36.76
N PRO A 584 -7.96 -3.52 36.89
CA PRO A 584 -8.45 -4.84 36.48
C PRO A 584 -9.58 -5.30 37.40
N ILE A 585 -10.65 -5.84 36.82
CA ILE A 585 -11.80 -6.39 37.54
C ILE A 585 -12.11 -7.82 37.09
N LYS A 586 -12.89 -8.55 37.90
CA LYS A 586 -13.48 -9.83 37.49
C LYS A 586 -14.75 -9.58 36.69
N GLY A 587 -14.91 -10.32 35.59
CA GLY A 587 -16.06 -10.20 34.68
C GLY A 587 -15.60 -10.28 33.22
N SER A 588 -16.43 -9.73 32.34
CA SER A 588 -16.13 -9.41 30.94
C SER A 588 -17.07 -8.28 30.54
N ALA A 589 -16.59 -7.36 29.71
CA ALA A 589 -17.44 -6.38 29.02
C ALA A 589 -18.25 -7.03 27.88
N GLY A 590 -17.76 -8.14 27.31
CA GLY A 590 -18.42 -8.88 26.22
C GLY A 590 -18.25 -8.24 24.84
N ASN A 591 -17.47 -7.17 24.73
CA ASN A 591 -17.25 -6.42 23.49
C ASN A 591 -16.25 -7.09 22.52
N ILE A 592 -15.42 -8.02 23.01
CA ILE A 592 -14.42 -8.77 22.25
C ILE A 592 -14.64 -10.26 22.45
N ARG A 593 -14.54 -11.03 21.36
CA ARG A 593 -14.53 -12.50 21.39
C ARG A 593 -13.18 -13.04 20.92
N LEU A 594 -12.62 -13.93 21.74
CA LEU A 594 -11.52 -14.79 21.35
C LEU A 594 -12.02 -15.92 20.43
N VAL A 595 -11.36 -16.09 19.29
CA VAL A 595 -11.68 -17.07 18.25
C VAL A 595 -10.45 -17.92 17.98
N GLN A 596 -10.64 -19.21 17.71
CA GLN A 596 -9.57 -20.11 17.33
C GLN A 596 -9.92 -20.87 16.05
N SER A 597 -9.02 -20.89 15.08
CA SER A 597 -9.23 -21.52 13.77
C SER A 597 -7.95 -22.13 13.22
N VAL A 598 -8.11 -23.16 12.39
CA VAL A 598 -7.02 -23.74 11.58
C VAL A 598 -6.85 -22.90 10.33
N PHE A 599 -5.67 -22.30 10.18
CA PHE A 599 -5.20 -21.69 8.95
C PHE A 599 -4.39 -22.72 8.17
N VAL A 600 -4.56 -22.73 6.84
CA VAL A 600 -3.88 -23.65 5.93
C VAL A 600 -3.05 -22.84 4.95
N ASP A 601 -1.84 -23.33 4.76
CA ASP A 601 -0.87 -22.91 3.77
C ASP A 601 -1.08 -23.79 2.52
N GLU A 602 -1.62 -23.22 1.44
CA GLU A 602 -1.92 -23.92 0.20
C GLU A 602 -0.86 -23.66 -0.87
N GLY A 603 -0.39 -24.73 -1.52
CA GLY A 603 0.52 -24.69 -2.66
C GLY A 603 0.28 -25.87 -3.61
N ARG A 604 1.23 -26.14 -4.52
CA ARG A 604 1.12 -27.25 -5.48
C ARG A 604 1.97 -28.46 -5.08
N ASP A 605 1.49 -29.65 -5.43
CA ASP A 605 2.21 -30.92 -5.31
C ASP A 605 2.96 -31.32 -6.60
N GLU A 606 3.61 -32.49 -6.60
CA GLU A 606 4.37 -33.06 -7.73
C GLU A 606 3.51 -33.33 -8.98
N GLY A 607 2.19 -33.49 -8.80
CA GLY A 607 1.23 -33.62 -9.90
C GLY A 607 0.64 -32.28 -10.37
N GLY A 608 1.08 -31.15 -9.81
CA GLY A 608 0.49 -29.84 -10.05
C GLY A 608 -0.90 -29.64 -9.42
N GLY A 609 -1.34 -30.56 -8.56
CA GLY A 609 -2.58 -30.48 -7.78
C GLY A 609 -2.46 -29.48 -6.63
N MET A 610 -3.58 -28.88 -6.23
CA MET A 610 -3.62 -27.99 -5.07
C MET A 610 -3.65 -28.81 -3.77
N THR A 611 -2.68 -28.58 -2.89
CA THR A 611 -2.55 -29.28 -1.60
C THR A 611 -2.28 -28.31 -0.45
N GLY A 612 -2.50 -28.77 0.79
CA GLY A 612 -2.11 -28.06 2.01
C GLY A 612 -0.68 -28.44 2.39
N LEU A 613 0.26 -27.51 2.26
CA LEU A 613 1.68 -27.69 2.60
C LEU A 613 1.90 -27.69 4.12
N ALA A 614 1.13 -26.87 4.84
CA ALA A 614 1.16 -26.78 6.29
C ALA A 614 -0.21 -26.34 6.83
N ALA A 615 -0.46 -26.61 8.12
CA ALA A 615 -1.66 -26.17 8.81
C ALA A 615 -1.35 -25.80 10.26
N LYS A 616 -1.96 -24.73 10.76
CA LYS A 616 -1.71 -24.19 12.09
C LYS A 616 -2.99 -23.72 12.77
N ASP A 617 -3.18 -24.10 14.02
CA ASP A 617 -4.17 -23.48 14.90
C ASP A 617 -3.69 -22.07 15.33
N MET A 618 -4.50 -21.05 15.07
CA MET A 618 -4.27 -19.69 15.54
C MET A 618 -5.43 -19.21 16.39
N GLU A 619 -5.09 -18.62 17.53
CA GLU A 619 -5.99 -17.79 18.34
C GLU A 619 -5.90 -16.33 17.88
N PHE A 620 -7.03 -15.68 17.73
CA PHE A 620 -7.16 -14.28 17.30
C PHE A 620 -8.46 -13.69 17.85
N VAL A 621 -8.60 -12.37 17.78
CA VAL A 621 -9.77 -11.68 18.32
C VAL A 621 -10.62 -11.01 17.25
N VAL A 622 -11.91 -10.93 17.51
CA VAL A 622 -12.87 -10.15 16.71
C VAL A 622 -13.80 -9.37 17.66
N PRO A 623 -14.35 -8.21 17.24
CA PRO A 623 -15.46 -7.58 17.94
C PRO A 623 -16.69 -8.50 17.94
N GLU A 624 -17.48 -8.47 19.02
CA GLU A 624 -18.70 -9.30 19.11
C GLU A 624 -19.88 -8.64 18.39
N ASP A 625 -20.24 -7.40 18.78
CA ASP A 625 -21.39 -6.69 18.23
C ASP A 625 -21.09 -5.94 16.92
N ASN A 626 -19.88 -5.37 16.83
CA ASN A 626 -19.44 -4.48 15.76
C ASN A 626 -18.90 -5.24 14.53
N THR A 627 -18.62 -4.52 13.45
CA THR A 627 -17.84 -5.07 12.32
C THR A 627 -16.34 -5.01 12.60
N VAL A 628 -15.55 -5.70 11.78
CA VAL A 628 -14.08 -5.59 11.78
C VAL A 628 -13.57 -4.33 11.03
N ASN A 629 -14.42 -3.34 10.78
CA ASN A 629 -14.08 -2.12 10.04
C ASN A 629 -14.24 -0.88 10.92
N THR A 630 -13.25 0.00 10.93
CA THR A 630 -13.34 1.33 11.59
C THR A 630 -12.99 2.42 10.60
N ALA A 631 -13.83 3.46 10.51
CA ALA A 631 -13.45 4.71 9.87
C ALA A 631 -12.70 5.57 10.89
N VAL A 632 -11.52 6.06 10.53
CA VAL A 632 -10.82 7.09 11.29
C VAL A 632 -10.76 8.33 10.42
N VAL A 633 -11.14 9.47 10.99
CA VAL A 633 -11.45 10.68 10.24
C VAL A 633 -10.63 11.84 10.78
N LEU A 634 -9.87 12.51 9.91
CA LEU A 634 -9.20 13.78 10.22
C LEU A 634 -10.12 14.95 9.82
N PRO A 635 -10.67 15.72 10.78
CA PRO A 635 -11.37 16.96 10.47
C PRO A 635 -10.34 18.04 10.20
N LEU A 636 -10.43 18.70 9.05
CA LEU A 636 -9.57 19.82 8.68
C LEU A 636 -10.39 21.08 8.40
N VAL A 637 -9.91 22.20 8.95
CA VAL A 637 -10.41 23.54 8.65
C VAL A 637 -9.24 24.50 8.49
N LYS A 638 -9.51 25.63 7.86
CA LYS A 638 -8.59 26.75 7.76
C LYS A 638 -9.13 27.88 8.61
N ASP A 639 -8.28 28.55 9.39
CA ASP A 639 -8.70 29.73 10.16
C ASP A 639 -8.70 31.00 9.29
N LEU A 640 -9.01 32.15 9.88
CA LEU A 640 -9.02 33.45 9.16
C LEU A 640 -7.62 34.00 8.87
N ALA A 641 -6.57 33.52 9.54
CA ALA A 641 -5.17 33.85 9.23
C ALA A 641 -4.61 32.97 8.10
N GLY A 642 -5.28 31.85 7.83
CA GLY A 642 -4.95 30.87 6.82
C GLY A 642 -4.16 29.66 7.32
N GLU A 643 -4.01 29.51 8.64
CA GLU A 643 -3.41 28.33 9.26
C GLU A 643 -4.38 27.13 9.14
N VAL A 644 -3.83 25.94 8.86
CA VAL A 644 -4.61 24.70 8.81
C VAL A 644 -4.66 24.08 10.19
N LEU A 645 -5.88 23.97 10.72
CA LEU A 645 -6.17 23.36 12.01
C LEU A 645 -6.84 22.01 11.81
N ALA A 646 -6.50 21.08 12.69
CA ALA A 646 -6.96 19.71 12.69
C ALA A 646 -7.74 19.38 13.97
N GLY A 647 -8.84 18.64 13.80
CA GLY A 647 -9.70 18.16 14.89
C GLY A 647 -9.10 16.93 15.58
N ILE A 648 -8.90 17.01 16.89
CA ILE A 648 -8.31 15.96 17.71
C ILE A 648 -9.25 15.52 18.84
N VAL A 649 -9.12 14.26 19.24
CA VAL A 649 -9.75 13.71 20.45
C VAL A 649 -8.71 13.62 21.56
N THR A 650 -9.06 14.03 22.77
CA THR A 650 -8.30 13.71 23.99
C THR A 650 -9.11 12.76 24.83
N GLU A 651 -8.59 11.56 25.03
CA GLU A 651 -9.26 10.48 25.78
C GLU A 651 -8.31 9.84 26.80
N TYR A 652 -8.82 8.92 27.60
CA TYR A 652 -8.03 8.14 28.54
C TYR A 652 -8.28 6.65 28.28
N LEU A 653 -7.22 5.87 28.13
CA LEU A 653 -7.27 4.46 27.72
C LEU A 653 -6.49 3.55 28.68
N PRO A 654 -6.88 2.27 28.83
CA PRO A 654 -6.28 1.34 29.79
C PRO A 654 -4.86 0.90 29.41
N VAL A 655 -4.57 0.74 28.12
CA VAL A 655 -3.27 0.21 27.66
C VAL A 655 -2.14 1.24 27.85
N PRO A 656 -2.26 2.51 27.43
CA PRO A 656 -1.22 3.52 27.67
C PRO A 656 -0.95 3.71 29.16
N GLN A 657 -1.98 3.67 30.01
CA GLN A 657 -1.80 3.74 31.46
C GLN A 657 -0.82 2.66 31.99
N ARG A 658 -0.88 1.45 31.44
CA ARG A 658 0.02 0.35 31.82
C ARG A 658 1.48 0.62 31.44
N TYR A 659 1.73 1.23 30.28
CA TYR A 659 3.08 1.41 29.73
C TYR A 659 3.73 2.76 30.07
N SER A 660 2.98 3.86 30.14
CA SER A 660 3.48 5.22 30.40
C SER A 660 3.13 5.76 31.79
N GLY A 661 2.24 5.10 32.53
CA GLY A 661 1.74 5.57 33.83
C GLY A 661 0.69 6.68 33.75
N THR A 662 0.18 6.97 32.54
CA THR A 662 -0.97 7.83 32.31
C THR A 662 -1.88 7.23 31.23
N GLY A 663 -3.18 7.22 31.47
CA GLY A 663 -4.13 6.77 30.43
C GLY A 663 -4.28 7.77 29.28
N MET A 664 -3.83 9.02 29.43
CA MET A 664 -4.13 10.11 28.50
C MET A 664 -3.54 9.85 27.11
N MET A 665 -4.39 9.95 26.08
CA MET A 665 -3.99 9.93 24.67
C MET A 665 -4.57 11.12 23.90
N VAL A 666 -3.91 11.45 22.79
CA VAL A 666 -4.50 12.26 21.73
C VAL A 666 -4.64 11.41 20.47
N THR A 667 -5.84 11.41 19.91
CA THR A 667 -6.26 10.50 18.83
C THR A 667 -7.08 11.28 17.79
N LEU A 668 -7.53 10.59 16.73
CA LEU A 668 -8.50 11.13 15.78
C LEU A 668 -9.90 10.54 16.02
N PRO A 669 -10.96 11.28 15.67
CA PRO A 669 -12.33 10.75 15.61
C PRO A 669 -12.39 9.39 14.91
N SER A 670 -12.84 8.36 15.64
CA SER A 670 -12.80 6.97 15.22
C SER A 670 -14.16 6.31 15.42
N PHE A 671 -14.72 5.71 14.38
CA PHE A 671 -16.09 5.18 14.35
C PHE A 671 -16.09 3.74 13.82
N PRO A 672 -16.53 2.74 14.61
CA PRO A 672 -16.85 1.42 14.08
C PRO A 672 -17.91 1.55 12.98
N LEU A 673 -17.64 0.97 11.79
CA LEU A 673 -18.59 1.02 10.69
C LEU A 673 -19.68 -0.06 10.91
N PRO A 674 -20.97 0.27 10.78
CA PRO A 674 -22.06 -0.68 11.00
C PRO A 674 -22.22 -1.66 9.83
N LYS A 675 -23.07 -2.68 10.00
CA LYS A 675 -23.17 -3.85 9.09
C LYS A 675 -23.79 -3.51 7.72
N ASP A 676 -24.57 -2.44 7.65
CA ASP A 676 -25.22 -1.85 6.49
C ASP A 676 -24.27 -0.99 5.63
N VAL A 677 -23.18 -0.47 6.21
CA VAL A 677 -22.05 0.06 5.43
C VAL A 677 -21.36 -1.10 4.72
N THR A 678 -21.64 -1.22 3.43
CA THR A 678 -21.24 -2.37 2.60
C THR A 678 -20.18 -2.05 1.54
N ASP A 679 -19.93 -0.76 1.28
CA ASP A 679 -18.88 -0.26 0.39
C ASP A 679 -18.30 1.09 0.88
N ILE A 680 -17.31 1.61 0.16
CA ILE A 680 -16.61 2.86 0.47
C ILE A 680 -17.49 4.11 0.31
N ASP A 681 -18.48 4.14 -0.59
CA ASP A 681 -19.38 5.29 -0.72
C ASP A 681 -20.35 5.32 0.46
N ALA A 682 -20.92 4.18 0.83
CA ALA A 682 -21.72 4.05 2.05
C ALA A 682 -20.93 4.50 3.31
N ALA A 683 -19.65 4.15 3.41
CA ALA A 683 -18.78 4.63 4.49
C ALA A 683 -18.58 6.15 4.47
N ARG A 684 -18.43 6.76 3.28
CA ARG A 684 -18.34 8.22 3.10
C ARG A 684 -19.64 8.93 3.53
N TYR A 685 -20.81 8.37 3.20
CA TYR A 685 -22.11 8.88 3.66
C TYR A 685 -22.25 8.78 5.18
N PHE A 686 -21.89 7.64 5.78
CA PHE A 686 -21.90 7.44 7.23
C PHE A 686 -20.99 8.45 7.96
N VAL A 687 -19.76 8.66 7.48
CA VAL A 687 -18.84 9.67 8.04
C VAL A 687 -19.43 11.08 7.91
N ALA A 688 -20.04 11.42 6.77
CA ALA A 688 -20.66 12.74 6.58
C ALA A 688 -21.78 13.01 7.60
N GLU A 689 -22.59 11.99 7.92
CA GLU A 689 -23.62 12.06 8.95
C GLU A 689 -23.03 12.31 10.35
N GLN A 690 -21.96 11.60 10.75
CA GLN A 690 -21.30 11.82 12.05
C GLN A 690 -20.86 13.28 12.24
N PHE A 691 -20.34 13.92 11.20
CA PHE A 691 -19.89 15.31 11.23
C PHE A 691 -20.98 16.34 10.85
N LYS A 692 -22.21 15.89 10.53
CA LYS A 692 -23.33 16.72 10.06
C LYS A 692 -22.96 17.61 8.85
N VAL A 693 -22.11 17.07 7.96
CA VAL A 693 -21.74 17.68 6.69
C VAL A 693 -22.39 16.93 5.54
N LYS A 694 -22.31 17.47 4.33
CA LYS A 694 -22.65 16.71 3.14
C LYS A 694 -21.50 15.78 2.72
N PRO A 695 -21.79 14.64 2.07
CA PRO A 695 -20.76 13.72 1.58
C PRO A 695 -19.72 14.34 0.63
N GLU A 696 -20.03 15.46 -0.05
CA GLU A 696 -19.06 16.19 -0.87
C GLU A 696 -17.89 16.81 -0.08
N PHE A 697 -18.01 16.91 1.25
CA PHE A 697 -16.94 17.37 2.16
C PHE A 697 -16.19 16.22 2.85
N VAL A 698 -16.45 14.97 2.46
CA VAL A 698 -15.75 13.79 2.98
C VAL A 698 -15.01 13.12 1.83
N ALA A 699 -13.72 12.88 2.00
CA ALA A 699 -12.89 12.15 1.06
C ALA A 699 -12.08 11.07 1.77
N ARG A 700 -11.61 10.09 0.99
CA ARG A 700 -10.68 9.07 1.46
C ARG A 700 -9.32 9.72 1.69
N MET A 701 -8.56 9.18 2.63
CA MET A 701 -7.22 9.67 2.94
C MET A 701 -6.20 8.54 2.91
N GLY A 702 -6.01 7.99 1.72
CA GLY A 702 -5.20 6.79 1.48
C GLY A 702 -5.99 5.49 1.59
N GLU A 703 -5.23 4.41 1.61
CA GLU A 703 -5.77 3.05 1.48
C GLU A 703 -5.89 2.32 2.81
N SER A 704 -6.79 1.31 2.84
CA SER A 704 -7.08 0.54 4.04
C SER A 704 -5.89 -0.32 4.46
N TYR A 705 -5.79 -0.58 5.75
CA TYR A 705 -4.70 -1.33 6.38
C TYR A 705 -5.20 -2.05 7.63
N PHE A 706 -4.42 -2.99 8.12
CA PHE A 706 -4.72 -3.75 9.33
C PHE A 706 -4.05 -3.10 10.55
N THR A 707 -4.74 -3.03 11.69
CA THR A 707 -4.15 -2.56 12.96
C THR A 707 -3.09 -3.54 13.47
N HIS A 708 -3.45 -4.82 13.63
CA HIS A 708 -2.51 -5.85 14.07
C HIS A 708 -2.77 -7.21 13.42
N ILE A 709 -2.20 -7.43 12.22
CA ILE A 709 -2.49 -8.61 11.39
C ILE A 709 -1.98 -9.96 11.94
N GLY A 710 -1.23 -9.96 13.06
CA GLY A 710 -0.92 -11.14 13.85
C GLY A 710 -1.97 -11.53 14.91
N LEU A 711 -2.92 -10.62 15.23
CA LEU A 711 -3.88 -10.79 16.35
C LEU A 711 -5.34 -10.52 15.96
N THR A 712 -5.61 -9.66 14.98
CA THR A 712 -6.96 -9.28 14.58
C THR A 712 -7.04 -9.00 13.07
N PRO A 713 -8.14 -9.37 12.39
CA PRO A 713 -8.42 -8.96 11.01
C PRO A 713 -9.02 -7.55 10.90
N HIS A 714 -9.02 -6.78 12.00
CA HIS A 714 -9.54 -5.40 12.06
C HIS A 714 -8.84 -4.49 11.06
N ARG A 715 -9.64 -3.84 10.21
CA ARG A 715 -9.21 -2.89 9.17
C ARG A 715 -9.60 -1.47 9.52
N ILE A 716 -8.68 -0.55 9.26
CA ILE A 716 -8.91 0.89 9.29
C ILE A 716 -9.15 1.42 7.88
N TYR A 717 -10.14 2.30 7.76
CA TYR A 717 -10.44 3.07 6.56
C TYR A 717 -10.19 4.56 6.87
N PRO A 718 -9.11 5.17 6.33
CA PRO A 718 -8.78 6.55 6.62
C PRO A 718 -9.61 7.53 5.77
N PHE A 719 -10.15 8.56 6.42
CA PHE A 719 -10.93 9.63 5.81
C PHE A 719 -10.45 11.01 6.25
N VAL A 720 -10.77 12.02 5.45
CA VAL A 720 -10.66 13.45 5.78
C VAL A 720 -12.04 14.09 5.62
N VAL A 721 -12.36 15.05 6.49
CA VAL A 721 -13.60 15.82 6.42
C VAL A 721 -13.32 17.32 6.53
N THR A 722 -13.94 18.13 5.66
CA THR A 722 -13.85 19.60 5.67
C THR A 722 -15.22 20.24 5.91
N SER A 723 -15.29 21.58 5.92
CA SER A 723 -16.52 22.35 6.18
C SER A 723 -17.22 22.02 7.51
N VAL A 724 -16.50 21.43 8.47
CA VAL A 724 -17.06 21.08 9.79
C VAL A 724 -17.36 22.36 10.56
N ARG A 725 -18.64 22.60 10.85
CA ARG A 725 -19.07 23.74 11.67
C ARG A 725 -19.02 23.36 13.14
N PHE A 726 -17.94 23.75 13.83
CA PHE A 726 -17.81 23.64 15.27
C PHE A 726 -18.82 24.55 15.98
N HIS A 727 -20.00 24.02 16.31
CA HIS A 727 -21.03 24.77 17.02
C HIS A 727 -20.69 24.80 18.52
N TYR A 728 -20.53 25.99 19.07
CA TYR A 728 -20.01 26.26 20.43
C TYR A 728 -20.94 25.89 21.60
N SER A 729 -21.91 25.00 21.39
CA SER A 729 -22.98 24.67 22.33
C SER A 729 -22.59 23.54 23.29
N GLY A 730 -21.65 23.80 24.22
CA GLY A 730 -21.49 22.97 25.43
C GLY A 730 -20.51 21.79 25.37
N GLY A 731 -19.40 21.91 24.63
CA GLY A 731 -18.18 21.11 24.88
C GLY A 731 -18.18 19.64 24.46
N VAL A 732 -19.23 19.14 23.79
CA VAL A 732 -19.22 17.82 23.14
C VAL A 732 -19.50 18.00 21.65
N PHE A 733 -18.42 17.94 20.86
CA PHE A 733 -18.51 17.87 19.41
C PHE A 733 -18.76 16.41 19.00
N HIS A 734 -19.52 16.18 17.92
CA HIS A 734 -19.60 14.84 17.33
C HIS A 734 -18.28 14.55 16.61
N GLY A 735 -17.40 13.79 17.26
CA GLY A 735 -16.11 13.37 16.70
C GLY A 735 -14.89 13.92 17.45
N ALA A 736 -14.60 15.23 17.38
CA ALA A 736 -13.32 15.82 17.80
C ALA A 736 -13.44 16.78 18.99
N THR A 737 -12.72 16.54 20.09
CA THR A 737 -12.80 17.35 21.32
C THR A 737 -12.07 18.70 21.29
N ALA A 738 -11.16 18.94 20.34
CA ALA A 738 -10.35 20.15 20.26
C ALA A 738 -9.81 20.39 18.84
N LEU A 739 -9.38 21.63 18.56
CA LEU A 739 -8.61 22.00 17.37
C LEU A 739 -7.15 22.29 17.75
N THR A 740 -6.20 21.92 16.89
CA THR A 740 -4.79 22.31 17.02
C THR A 740 -4.14 22.44 15.63
N PRO A 741 -3.07 23.24 15.44
CA PRO A 741 -2.38 23.34 14.16
C PRO A 741 -1.88 21.99 13.64
N LEU A 742 -2.07 21.73 12.35
CA LEU A 742 -1.62 20.49 11.72
C LEU A 742 -0.11 20.29 11.85
N SER A 743 0.66 21.38 11.81
CA SER A 743 2.10 21.40 12.10
C SER A 743 2.44 20.80 13.47
N HIS A 744 1.70 21.15 14.52
CA HIS A 744 1.92 20.63 15.88
C HIS A 744 1.54 19.16 16.02
N LEU A 745 0.54 18.66 15.28
CA LEU A 745 0.26 17.21 15.26
C LEU A 745 1.45 16.40 14.74
N CYS A 746 2.28 16.99 13.88
CA CYS A 746 3.43 16.33 13.29
C CYS A 746 4.63 16.19 14.23
N ASP A 747 4.65 16.99 15.30
CA ASP A 747 5.55 16.84 16.43
C ASP A 747 5.05 15.72 17.37
N MET A 748 3.73 15.56 17.51
CA MET A 748 3.12 14.50 18.33
C MET A 748 3.29 13.09 17.75
N LEU A 749 3.64 12.94 16.46
CA LEU A 749 3.97 11.66 15.80
C LEU A 749 5.15 10.90 16.42
N TYR A 750 5.86 11.51 17.39
CA TYR A 750 7.06 10.97 18.03
C TYR A 750 6.88 10.69 19.53
N TRP A 751 5.76 11.08 20.16
CA TRP A 751 5.70 11.19 21.62
C TRP A 751 5.00 10.03 22.32
N ASP A 752 3.87 9.55 21.81
CA ASP A 752 3.35 8.20 22.09
C ASP A 752 2.26 7.88 21.06
N ASN A 753 2.45 6.82 20.28
CA ASN A 753 1.87 6.78 18.95
C ASN A 753 0.61 5.89 18.88
N HIS A 754 -0.47 6.38 18.25
CA HIS A 754 -1.70 5.60 18.04
C HIS A 754 -2.25 5.70 16.60
N ASP A 755 -3.00 4.67 16.20
CA ASP A 755 -2.64 3.78 15.10
C ASP A 755 -3.25 4.15 13.76
N SER A 756 -4.00 5.26 13.76
CA SER A 756 -4.47 5.93 12.55
C SER A 756 -4.33 7.44 12.62
N PHE A 757 -4.14 8.00 13.82
CA PHE A 757 -3.71 9.38 13.96
C PHE A 757 -2.38 9.58 13.22
N LEU A 758 -1.40 8.67 13.40
CA LEU A 758 -0.10 8.81 12.75
C LEU A 758 -0.19 8.86 11.22
N LYS A 759 -0.78 7.84 10.61
CA LYS A 759 -0.88 7.74 9.14
C LYS A 759 -1.62 8.95 8.58
N ILE A 760 -2.80 9.24 9.12
CA ILE A 760 -3.66 10.29 8.55
C ILE A 760 -3.03 11.68 8.79
N ALA A 761 -2.42 11.96 9.95
CA ALA A 761 -1.71 13.23 10.18
C ALA A 761 -0.42 13.35 9.34
N ALA A 762 0.36 12.29 9.19
CA ALA A 762 1.55 12.28 8.35
C ALA A 762 1.20 12.52 6.87
N MET A 763 0.16 11.84 6.36
CA MET A 763 -0.38 12.08 5.03
C MET A 763 -0.90 13.52 4.87
N ALA A 764 -1.62 14.09 5.85
CA ALA A 764 -2.07 15.48 5.78
C ALA A 764 -0.88 16.45 5.71
N TYR A 765 0.14 16.24 6.54
CA TYR A 765 1.34 17.08 6.54
C TYR A 765 2.05 17.08 5.19
N GLN A 766 2.21 15.89 4.61
CA GLN A 766 2.73 15.72 3.25
C GLN A 766 1.91 16.50 2.23
N TYR A 767 0.58 16.42 2.25
CA TYR A 767 -0.25 17.14 1.27
C TYR A 767 -0.37 18.65 1.50
N LEU A 768 -0.22 19.14 2.74
CA LEU A 768 -0.61 20.52 3.11
C LEU A 768 0.52 21.42 3.55
N CYS A 769 1.66 20.88 3.98
CA CYS A 769 2.77 21.69 4.52
C CYS A 769 4.00 21.72 3.60
N ASP A 770 3.94 21.07 2.44
CA ASP A 770 5.09 20.92 1.52
C ASP A 770 5.24 22.10 0.51
N SER A 771 4.53 23.21 0.73
CA SER A 771 4.72 24.50 0.05
C SER A 771 5.44 25.50 0.96
N ASP A 772 6.77 25.53 0.90
CA ASP A 772 7.72 26.53 1.47
C ASP A 772 7.60 26.90 2.97
N MET A 773 6.67 26.30 3.71
CA MET A 773 6.36 26.58 5.12
C MET A 773 6.76 25.43 6.07
N SER A 774 7.69 24.57 5.64
CA SER A 774 8.25 23.53 6.51
C SER A 774 8.97 24.17 7.71
N VAL A 775 8.49 23.90 8.93
CA VAL A 775 9.15 24.34 10.16
C VAL A 775 10.55 23.73 10.22
N LYS A 776 11.58 24.56 10.02
CA LYS A 776 12.98 24.18 10.26
C LYS A 776 13.21 24.00 11.76
N ARG A 777 13.01 22.78 12.25
CA ARG A 777 13.67 22.28 13.46
C ARG A 777 14.63 21.17 13.08
N ASP A 778 15.90 21.53 13.04
CA ASP A 778 16.97 20.58 13.32
C ASP A 778 16.70 20.01 14.72
N PHE A 779 16.78 18.69 14.90
CA PHE A 779 17.05 18.15 16.23
C PHE A 779 18.47 18.60 16.63
N ASP A 780 18.74 18.85 17.91
CA ASP A 780 20.07 19.24 18.42
C ASP A 780 21.18 18.18 18.19
N PHE A 781 20.86 17.09 17.49
CA PHE A 781 21.80 16.09 17.00
C PHE A 781 21.83 16.10 15.47
N LYS A 782 22.75 16.88 14.88
CA LYS A 782 23.06 16.81 13.44
C LYS A 782 23.79 15.52 13.11
N ILE A 783 22.98 14.51 12.84
CA ILE A 783 23.38 13.21 12.30
C ILE A 783 24.19 13.43 11.01
N SER A 784 23.66 14.19 10.04
CA SER A 784 24.19 14.47 8.69
C SER A 784 25.72 14.48 8.51
N ASP A 785 26.43 15.19 9.38
CA ASP A 785 27.86 15.51 9.19
C ASP A 785 28.78 14.30 9.42
N SER A 786 28.23 13.20 9.95
CA SER A 786 28.92 11.93 10.17
C SER A 786 28.59 10.84 9.13
N PHE A 787 27.52 10.98 8.35
CA PHE A 787 27.07 9.95 7.38
C PHE A 787 27.52 10.22 5.94
N SER A 788 27.99 11.44 5.66
CA SER A 788 28.33 11.93 4.31
C SER A 788 29.80 11.71 3.87
N LYS A 789 30.61 10.97 4.64
CA LYS A 789 32.03 10.71 4.32
C LYS A 789 32.22 9.35 3.64
N PRO A 790 32.35 9.27 2.29
CA PRO A 790 32.90 8.08 1.65
C PRO A 790 34.35 7.90 2.10
N ARG A 791 34.69 6.72 2.64
CA ARG A 791 36.09 6.34 2.85
C ARG A 791 36.69 5.96 1.49
N ALA A 792 37.61 6.78 1.01
CA ALA A 792 38.43 6.43 -0.15
C ALA A 792 39.23 5.14 0.16
N HIS A 793 39.32 4.26 -0.84
CA HIS A 793 40.22 3.11 -0.78
C HIS A 793 41.68 3.57 -0.83
N GLU A 794 42.35 3.68 0.31
CA GLU A 794 43.82 3.69 0.33
C GLU A 794 44.32 2.25 0.20
N ALA A 795 44.65 1.87 -1.03
CA ALA A 795 45.38 0.64 -1.31
C ALA A 795 46.79 0.74 -0.71
N SER A 796 47.21 -0.33 -0.02
CA SER A 796 48.47 -0.39 0.71
C SER A 796 49.70 -0.33 -0.21
N ILE A 797 50.54 0.71 -0.02
CA ILE A 797 51.96 0.66 -0.39
C ILE A 797 52.78 1.13 0.83
N PHE A 798 53.22 0.19 1.65
CA PHE A 798 54.23 0.42 2.68
C PHE A 798 55.58 -0.14 2.20
N SER A 799 56.43 0.75 1.69
CA SER A 799 57.88 0.52 1.59
C SER A 799 58.56 1.25 2.75
N PRO A 800 59.35 0.57 3.61
CA PRO A 800 59.96 1.22 4.76
C PRO A 800 61.29 1.91 4.42
N ASN A 801 61.56 3.00 5.17
CA ASN A 801 62.83 3.71 5.35
C ASN A 801 63.46 4.48 4.17
N SER A 802 63.67 5.78 4.41
CA SER A 802 65.03 6.26 4.71
C SER A 802 65.00 7.59 5.46
N GLY A 803 65.45 7.59 6.72
CA GLY A 803 65.77 8.81 7.46
C GLY A 803 67.28 8.94 7.64
N SER A 804 67.74 10.19 7.65
CA SER A 804 69.10 10.69 7.96
C SER A 804 70.25 10.43 6.98
N SER A 805 71.01 11.50 6.77
CA SER A 805 72.25 11.56 6.02
C SER A 805 73.44 11.82 6.96
N SER A 806 74.37 10.87 7.06
CA SER A 806 75.79 11.14 7.34
C SER A 806 76.61 9.85 7.14
N ALA A 807 77.81 10.01 6.59
CA ALA A 807 78.77 8.94 6.31
C ALA A 807 79.98 9.08 7.26
N PRO A 808 81.07 8.29 7.15
CA PRO A 808 81.25 6.96 6.53
C PRO A 808 81.93 5.93 7.50
N LEU A 809 82.06 4.64 7.10
CA LEU A 809 83.33 3.86 7.07
C LEU A 809 83.16 2.32 6.94
N ALA A 810 84.01 1.74 6.09
CA ALA A 810 84.70 0.44 6.19
C ALA A 810 83.95 -0.93 6.34
N SER A 811 84.12 -1.74 5.29
CA SER A 811 84.56 -3.17 5.29
C SER A 811 83.71 -4.36 5.80
N SER A 812 83.65 -5.36 4.89
CA SER A 812 83.81 -6.82 5.09
C SER A 812 82.69 -7.74 5.67
N ALA A 813 82.21 -8.62 4.76
CA ALA A 813 82.23 -10.09 4.84
C ALA A 813 81.13 -10.94 5.56
N SER A 814 80.50 -11.79 4.74
CA SER A 814 80.26 -13.26 4.90
C SER A 814 79.08 -13.86 5.72
N GLY A 815 78.41 -14.84 5.09
CA GLY A 815 77.69 -16.00 5.70
C GLY A 815 76.19 -15.85 6.01
N ALA A 816 75.32 -16.89 6.05
CA ALA A 816 75.04 -18.09 5.19
C ALA A 816 73.93 -18.98 5.87
N SER A 817 73.31 -19.94 5.13
CA SER A 817 72.38 -21.05 5.56
C SER A 817 70.97 -20.67 6.11
N GLN A 818 69.80 -21.15 5.61
CA GLN A 818 69.16 -22.52 5.50
C GLN A 818 68.43 -22.97 6.81
N SER A 819 67.30 -23.74 6.90
CA SER A 819 66.39 -24.51 6.00
C SER A 819 65.01 -24.80 6.70
N ILE A 820 63.79 -24.83 6.10
CA ILE A 820 62.96 -25.86 5.35
C ILE A 820 62.29 -27.02 6.17
N PHE A 821 61.05 -27.41 5.76
CA PHE A 821 60.12 -28.55 6.12
C PHE A 821 59.13 -28.37 7.31
N SER A 822 57.85 -28.82 7.40
CA SER A 822 56.72 -29.28 6.50
C SER A 822 56.13 -30.72 6.61
N GLU A 823 54.78 -30.84 6.60
CA GLU A 823 53.90 -32.04 6.35
C GLU A 823 53.91 -33.22 7.38
N SER A 824 52.91 -34.13 7.55
CA SER A 824 51.46 -34.27 7.17
C SER A 824 50.73 -35.43 7.95
N ASP A 825 49.38 -35.44 7.92
CA ASP A 825 48.33 -36.51 8.10
C ASP A 825 48.47 -37.84 8.92
N PHE A 826 47.39 -38.26 9.63
CA PHE A 826 46.53 -39.47 9.35
C PHE A 826 45.40 -39.74 10.41
N SER A 827 44.67 -40.87 10.34
CA SER A 827 43.21 -40.98 10.62
C SER A 827 42.68 -41.96 11.72
N SER A 828 41.46 -41.66 12.23
CA SER A 828 40.30 -42.54 12.56
C SER A 828 40.35 -43.74 13.55
N ALA A 829 39.43 -43.77 14.55
CA ALA A 829 38.47 -44.87 14.87
C ALA A 829 37.66 -44.61 16.18
N GLU A 830 36.39 -45.04 16.26
CA GLU A 830 35.53 -45.09 17.48
C GLU A 830 35.32 -46.56 17.98
N PRO A 831 34.81 -46.84 19.22
CA PRO A 831 33.34 -46.92 19.46
C PRO A 831 32.83 -46.53 20.89
N THR A 832 31.49 -46.59 21.06
CA THR A 832 30.57 -46.21 22.18
C THR A 832 30.41 -47.29 23.30
N PRO A 833 29.43 -47.31 24.27
CA PRO A 833 28.47 -46.30 24.84
C PRO A 833 28.26 -46.30 26.42
N ASP A 834 27.34 -45.44 26.91
CA ASP A 834 26.41 -45.59 28.09
C ASP A 834 26.91 -45.49 29.58
N PRO A 835 26.03 -45.33 30.62
CA PRO A 835 24.63 -44.83 30.66
C PRO A 835 24.22 -43.88 31.85
N LEU A 836 23.02 -43.28 31.75
CA LEU A 836 21.99 -42.97 32.79
C LEU A 836 22.32 -42.34 34.18
N PHE A 837 21.58 -41.28 34.56
CA PHE A 837 20.77 -41.23 35.81
C PHE A 837 19.64 -40.16 35.75
N ARG A 838 18.61 -40.28 36.61
CA ARG A 838 17.30 -39.58 36.52
C ARG A 838 16.87 -38.90 37.85
N PHE A 839 16.33 -37.66 37.76
CA PHE A 839 15.25 -37.07 38.59
C PHE A 839 15.41 -36.93 40.14
N PRO A 840 14.53 -36.20 40.87
CA PRO A 840 13.66 -35.06 40.49
C PRO A 840 13.67 -33.87 41.48
N ARG A 841 13.29 -32.67 41.01
CA ARG A 841 12.16 -31.88 41.57
C ARG A 841 11.75 -30.74 40.63
#